data_AF-A0A496PRU5-F1
#
_entry.id   AF-A0A496PRU5-F1
#
_cell.length_a   1.000
_cell.length_b   1.000
_cell.length_c   1.000
_cell.angle_alpha   90.00
_cell.angle_beta   90.00
_cell.angle_gamma   90.00
#
_symmetry.space_group_name_H-M   'P 1'
#
loop_
_entity.id
_entity.type
_entity.pdbx_description
1 polymer ?
#
loop_
_entity_poly.entity_id
_entity_poly.type
_entity_poly.pdbx_seq_one_letter_code
_entity_poly.pdbx_strand_id
1 'polypeptide(L)'
;MSKRCDFVSRTISILTVAVVLLVCGVTASAQSPAAVFRIDTSLNYPLGPTVEIPVILEYLEPGREINRLELTLGIGSMDQMQQYTGSTFSELALACNWGYFEWSETVHNCEGDHCPDWLLHIMLWDKPGESTCPIDAPLELGKMLFRTSGELDTFYPIRFFWSDCYQNTASFVGSEDTMLVSQHVFEYDGTDITADLPFLNYTGAPDSCLDPFLDDTVRVRAIDFYHGGIKMTVVDTPLVTRNAVQIEKTHMTGYGEMVDVSITLKTLASGTEYLSFGSFDFLIEYDARAATFQSASAGQLTADCEWEYFSWAHGGNANCGEGYCPDGVVRIVGVADTENGQHHPLCLADSVDELAVLTFETTEDVDTWECIYSQIRWLWYDCADNAVAVEPTADSLFISNRVYGYDWYWLVNQEREFPTTYGAPYECIGEVIPGKFSTRAIDYCHGGFDFVCMDSIDNRGDINLNGLANEIADWVLFGNYFFYGLSVFTVDVEAQTAASDVNANGVPLELNDLIYMQRIIVGDAMPFPEPPSPPSPAVDICVIVQDMDAQTVSIEYADSLAAVYLVFGDSILPVFDLPDHDAGGLYIAPHTKILVTPPVVSSPLPLFGAGELFTYTGTGHLLSVEVSYDGLIDIPVTIQVVGASECCLDRGNVDGISGSGLPIDIADLTYLVNYLFNSGPLPVCLEEGNVDGVYGPGGLIDIADITFLVQYMFASGPPPPPCP
;
A
#
# COMPACT_ATOMS: atom_id res chain seq x y z
N MET A 1 -5.00 -9.07 45.75
CA MET A 1 -5.11 -7.74 45.12
C MET A 1 -4.75 -7.92 43.65
N SER A 2 -5.75 -7.93 42.75
CA SER A 2 -5.51 -7.96 41.31
C SER A 2 -5.04 -6.59 40.86
N LYS A 3 -3.86 -6.52 40.25
CA LYS A 3 -3.50 -5.42 39.35
C LYS A 3 -3.39 -6.01 37.96
N ARG A 4 -4.33 -5.61 37.09
CA ARG A 4 -4.21 -5.72 35.63
C ARG A 4 -2.94 -4.95 35.22
N CYS A 5 -2.12 -5.56 34.37
CA CYS A 5 -1.16 -4.82 33.55
C CYS A 5 -1.69 -4.91 32.12
N ASP A 6 -1.96 -3.75 31.55
CA ASP A 6 -2.37 -3.58 30.16
C ASP A 6 -1.20 -3.94 29.23
N PHE A 7 -1.50 -4.69 28.16
CA PHE A 7 -0.54 -5.01 27.12
C PHE A 7 -0.41 -3.81 26.17
N VAL A 8 0.81 -3.27 26.07
CA VAL A 8 1.19 -2.36 24.99
C VAL A 8 2.05 -3.16 24.02
N SER A 9 1.58 -3.36 22.79
CA SER A 9 2.40 -3.85 21.69
C SER A 9 3.49 -2.82 21.40
N ARG A 10 4.75 -3.16 21.65
CA ARG A 10 5.90 -2.32 21.28
C ARG A 10 6.72 -3.02 20.20
N THR A 11 7.04 -2.27 19.15
CA THR A 11 8.05 -2.59 18.14
C THR A 11 9.41 -2.69 18.82
N ILE A 12 10.16 -3.76 18.55
CA ILE A 12 11.44 -4.07 19.21
C ILE A 12 12.58 -3.38 18.44
N SER A 13 13.23 -2.37 19.02
CA SER A 13 14.55 -1.94 18.53
C SER A 13 15.58 -2.97 19.01
N ILE A 14 16.17 -3.72 18.08
CA ILE A 14 17.22 -4.69 18.40
C ILE A 14 18.48 -3.88 18.77
N LEU A 15 18.90 -3.90 20.03
CA LEU A 15 20.20 -3.33 20.43
C LEU A 15 21.16 -4.42 20.92
N THR A 16 20.74 -5.41 21.72
CA THR A 16 21.51 -6.64 22.01
C THR A 16 20.61 -7.76 22.54
N VAL A 17 20.74 -8.99 22.02
CA VAL A 17 20.00 -10.18 22.50
C VAL A 17 20.96 -11.19 23.14
N ALA A 18 20.61 -11.73 24.31
CA ALA A 18 21.36 -12.76 25.00
C ALA A 18 20.61 -14.10 25.05
N VAL A 19 21.35 -15.20 24.85
CA VAL A 19 20.84 -16.58 24.88
C VAL A 19 21.47 -17.32 26.05
N VAL A 20 20.63 -18.01 26.82
CA VAL A 20 21.00 -18.94 27.88
C VAL A 20 20.60 -20.34 27.43
N LEU A 21 21.59 -21.19 27.17
CA LEU A 21 21.37 -22.55 26.68
C LEU A 21 21.74 -23.58 27.78
N LEU A 22 20.87 -24.55 28.07
CA LEU A 22 21.20 -25.63 28.99
C LEU A 22 21.00 -26.97 28.29
N VAL A 23 22.11 -27.68 28.03
CA VAL A 23 22.13 -28.88 27.18
C VAL A 23 22.77 -30.04 27.91
N CYS A 24 21.98 -30.91 28.53
CA CYS A 24 22.54 -32.09 29.18
C CYS A 24 23.14 -33.08 28.15
N GLY A 25 24.26 -33.76 28.44
CA GLY A 25 24.65 -35.01 27.75
C GLY A 25 25.96 -35.09 26.96
N VAL A 26 26.99 -34.34 27.31
CA VAL A 26 28.25 -34.28 26.53
C VAL A 26 29.36 -35.01 27.26
N THR A 27 30.11 -35.87 26.55
CA THR A 27 31.26 -36.59 27.13
C THR A 27 32.59 -35.92 26.77
N ALA A 28 33.40 -35.42 27.73
CA ALA A 28 34.77 -34.98 27.47
C ALA A 28 35.84 -35.53 28.42
N SER A 29 37.09 -35.42 27.96
CA SER A 29 38.31 -35.53 28.76
C SER A 29 38.97 -34.15 28.80
N ALA A 30 39.67 -33.81 29.89
CA ALA A 30 40.18 -32.49 30.26
C ALA A 30 41.29 -31.89 29.35
N GLN A 31 41.42 -32.30 28.08
CA GLN A 31 42.49 -31.84 27.18
C GLN A 31 42.03 -31.45 25.76
N SER A 32 40.74 -31.56 25.42
CA SER A 32 40.13 -31.10 24.16
C SER A 32 38.67 -30.66 24.42
N PRO A 33 38.11 -29.71 23.65
CA PRO A 33 36.72 -29.31 23.84
C PRO A 33 35.79 -30.51 23.58
N ALA A 34 34.84 -30.70 24.50
CA ALA A 34 33.84 -31.75 24.50
C ALA A 34 32.76 -31.54 23.45
N ALA A 35 32.39 -30.27 23.29
CA ALA A 35 31.26 -29.79 22.53
C ALA A 35 31.54 -28.37 22.06
N VAL A 36 30.97 -28.06 20.90
CA VAL A 36 30.97 -26.73 20.29
C VAL A 36 29.53 -26.31 20.09
N PHE A 37 29.12 -25.22 20.73
CA PHE A 37 27.84 -24.56 20.46
C PHE A 37 28.06 -23.31 19.62
N ARG A 38 27.33 -23.22 18.51
CA ARG A 38 27.38 -22.07 17.61
C ARG A 38 25.99 -21.47 17.43
N ILE A 39 25.88 -20.16 17.65
CA ILE A 39 24.77 -19.36 17.09
C ILE A 39 25.22 -18.99 15.68
N ASP A 40 24.50 -19.46 14.67
CA ASP A 40 24.91 -19.18 13.29
C ASP A 40 24.82 -17.68 12.99
N THR A 41 25.78 -17.19 12.21
CA THR A 41 25.85 -15.78 11.83
C THR A 41 25.48 -15.68 10.37
N SER A 42 24.36 -15.01 10.10
CA SER A 42 23.94 -14.79 8.72
C SER A 42 24.06 -13.31 8.36
N LEU A 43 24.73 -13.11 7.23
CA LEU A 43 25.00 -11.81 6.64
C LEU A 43 23.98 -11.61 5.51
N ASN A 44 23.32 -10.46 5.51
CA ASN A 44 22.39 -9.99 4.47
C ASN A 44 20.92 -10.43 4.62
N TYR A 45 20.29 -10.10 5.75
CA TYR A 45 18.83 -10.28 5.89
C TYR A 45 18.04 -9.02 5.46
N PRO A 46 16.87 -9.19 4.80
CA PRO A 46 15.97 -8.08 4.50
C PRO A 46 15.38 -7.47 5.78
N LEU A 47 14.98 -6.20 5.73
CA LEU A 47 14.14 -5.58 6.75
C LEU A 47 12.70 -6.10 6.65
N GLY A 48 12.03 -6.34 7.78
CA GLY A 48 10.63 -6.75 7.84
C GLY A 48 10.31 -8.23 8.10
N PRO A 49 11.01 -9.25 7.56
CA PRO A 49 10.62 -10.65 7.75
C PRO A 49 10.97 -11.18 9.15
N THR A 50 10.37 -12.33 9.47
CA THR A 50 10.85 -13.18 10.57
C THR A 50 12.10 -13.93 10.09
N VAL A 51 13.20 -13.77 10.79
CA VAL A 51 14.48 -14.42 10.51
C VAL A 51 14.64 -15.61 11.46
N GLU A 52 15.04 -16.75 10.91
CA GLU A 52 15.40 -17.95 11.65
C GLU A 52 16.92 -18.01 11.84
N ILE A 53 17.36 -18.20 13.09
CA ILE A 53 18.79 -18.43 13.38
C ILE A 53 18.95 -19.77 14.09
N PRO A 54 19.66 -20.73 13.49
CA PRO A 54 19.89 -22.03 14.11
C PRO A 54 20.92 -21.94 15.24
N VAL A 55 20.69 -22.72 16.29
CA VAL A 55 21.67 -23.06 17.32
C VAL A 55 22.18 -24.46 17.03
N ILE A 56 23.47 -24.59 16.72
CA ILE A 56 24.08 -25.82 16.20
C ILE A 56 25.06 -26.38 17.24
N LEU A 57 24.96 -27.69 17.48
CA LEU A 57 25.97 -28.50 18.19
C LEU A 57 26.86 -29.19 17.15
N GLU A 58 28.12 -28.77 16.98
CA GLU A 58 28.94 -29.16 15.82
C GLU A 58 29.80 -30.43 16.02
N TYR A 59 30.26 -30.75 17.24
CA TYR A 59 31.26 -31.83 17.42
C TYR A 59 31.16 -32.57 18.76
N LEU A 60 31.30 -33.89 18.69
CA LEU A 60 31.63 -34.83 19.76
C LEU A 60 32.76 -35.73 19.22
N GLU A 61 33.83 -35.98 19.97
CA GLU A 61 34.95 -36.79 19.47
C GLU A 61 34.52 -38.22 19.02
N PRO A 62 35.12 -38.81 17.96
CA PRO A 62 34.68 -40.08 17.40
C PRO A 62 34.88 -41.26 18.38
N GLY A 63 33.81 -42.01 18.66
CA GLY A 63 33.86 -43.27 19.43
C GLY A 63 33.19 -43.25 20.81
N ARG A 64 32.27 -42.32 21.09
CA ARG A 64 31.50 -42.27 22.35
C ARG A 64 29.99 -42.31 22.09
N GLU A 65 29.31 -43.26 22.71
CA GLU A 65 27.84 -43.40 22.67
C GLU A 65 27.17 -42.54 23.76
N ILE A 66 26.09 -41.85 23.40
CA ILE A 66 25.17 -41.19 24.34
C ILE A 66 24.14 -42.23 24.78
N ASN A 67 24.33 -42.81 25.97
CA ASN A 67 23.50 -43.93 26.43
C ASN A 67 22.52 -43.60 27.56
N ARG A 68 22.52 -42.38 28.10
CA ARG A 68 21.52 -41.92 29.09
C ARG A 68 21.63 -40.41 29.33
N LEU A 69 20.49 -39.71 29.38
CA LEU A 69 20.43 -38.29 29.72
C LEU A 69 19.45 -38.05 30.89
N GLU A 70 19.91 -37.47 32.00
CA GLU A 70 19.08 -37.10 33.16
C GLU A 70 19.57 -35.76 33.72
N LEU A 71 18.66 -34.82 34.06
CA LEU A 71 18.90 -33.77 35.06
C LEU A 71 17.65 -32.99 35.52
N THR A 72 17.80 -32.39 36.71
CA THR A 72 16.77 -32.07 37.72
C THR A 72 16.58 -30.56 37.93
N LEU A 73 15.33 -30.16 38.24
CA LEU A 73 14.82 -28.80 38.47
C LEU A 73 15.28 -28.12 39.77
N GLY A 74 15.47 -26.79 39.70
CA GLY A 74 15.37 -25.84 40.82
C GLY A 74 14.18 -24.88 40.60
N ILE A 75 13.32 -24.72 41.62
CA ILE A 75 11.94 -24.22 41.52
C ILE A 75 11.88 -22.71 41.81
N GLY A 76 11.14 -21.95 40.98
CA GLY A 76 10.66 -20.59 41.25
C GLY A 76 9.36 -20.32 40.48
N SER A 77 8.32 -19.86 41.18
CA SER A 77 6.90 -19.87 40.80
C SER A 77 6.52 -19.32 39.43
N MET A 78 5.70 -20.11 38.71
CA MET A 78 4.95 -19.77 37.51
C MET A 78 3.80 -18.79 37.79
N ASP A 79 3.63 -17.80 36.93
CA ASP A 79 2.33 -17.45 36.34
C ASP A 79 2.50 -16.60 35.06
N GLN A 80 1.92 -17.12 33.98
CA GLN A 80 1.56 -16.52 32.69
C GLN A 80 2.65 -15.85 31.83
N MET A 81 3.06 -16.59 30.78
CA MET A 81 3.81 -16.10 29.64
C MET A 81 3.04 -16.31 28.35
N GLN A 82 2.82 -15.23 27.60
CA GLN A 82 2.75 -15.27 26.14
C GLN A 82 3.25 -13.93 25.61
N GLN A 83 4.40 -13.96 24.96
CA GLN A 83 4.81 -12.92 24.02
C GLN A 83 5.54 -13.63 22.88
N TYR A 84 5.23 -13.22 21.63
CA TYR A 84 5.61 -13.90 20.39
C TYR A 84 7.11 -13.78 20.08
N THR A 85 7.93 -14.44 20.87
CA THR A 85 9.22 -15.03 20.50
C THR A 85 9.05 -16.52 20.70
N GLY A 86 9.26 -17.32 19.66
CA GLY A 86 9.23 -18.76 19.77
C GLY A 86 10.49 -19.34 19.18
N SER A 87 10.92 -20.48 19.70
CA SER A 87 11.87 -21.35 19.02
C SER A 87 11.14 -22.54 18.39
N THR A 88 11.55 -22.91 17.18
CA THR A 88 11.14 -24.19 16.56
C THR A 88 12.29 -25.17 16.71
N PHE A 89 12.07 -26.26 17.43
CA PHE A 89 13.06 -27.34 17.56
C PHE A 89 13.04 -28.20 16.28
N SER A 90 14.20 -28.67 15.85
CA SER A 90 14.32 -29.48 14.63
C SER A 90 13.55 -30.80 14.76
N GLU A 91 13.05 -31.35 13.64
CA GLU A 91 12.39 -32.67 13.61
C GLU A 91 13.29 -33.79 14.20
N LEU A 92 14.61 -33.61 14.13
CA LEU A 92 15.62 -34.49 14.73
C LEU A 92 15.65 -34.43 16.26
N ALA A 93 15.49 -33.25 16.88
CA ALA A 93 15.38 -33.11 18.34
C ALA A 93 14.09 -33.75 18.89
N LEU A 94 13.00 -33.64 18.13
CA LEU A 94 11.73 -34.33 18.40
C LEU A 94 11.84 -35.85 18.20
N ALA A 95 12.59 -36.31 17.19
CA ALA A 95 12.87 -37.72 16.93
C ALA A 95 13.73 -38.38 18.03
N CYS A 96 14.55 -37.59 18.76
CA CYS A 96 15.32 -38.05 19.92
C CYS A 96 14.55 -37.98 21.25
N ASN A 97 13.23 -37.74 21.20
CA ASN A 97 12.29 -37.76 22.33
C ASN A 97 12.60 -36.76 23.46
N TRP A 98 13.26 -35.65 23.14
CA TRP A 98 13.57 -34.62 24.11
C TRP A 98 12.33 -33.80 24.50
N GLY A 99 12.30 -33.34 25.75
CA GLY A 99 11.48 -32.22 26.18
C GLY A 99 12.26 -30.92 26.09
N TYR A 100 11.54 -29.82 25.92
CA TYR A 100 12.12 -28.49 25.93
C TYR A 100 11.24 -27.51 26.71
N PHE A 101 11.87 -26.48 27.24
CA PHE A 101 11.21 -25.37 27.92
C PHE A 101 11.90 -24.07 27.52
N GLU A 102 11.09 -23.08 27.15
CA GLU A 102 11.55 -21.77 26.68
C GLU A 102 10.83 -20.68 27.46
N TRP A 103 11.57 -19.66 27.88
CA TRP A 103 11.00 -18.42 28.41
C TRP A 103 11.91 -17.23 28.12
N SER A 104 11.35 -16.04 28.19
CA SER A 104 12.07 -14.80 27.95
C SER A 104 11.80 -13.77 29.04
N GLU A 105 12.79 -12.94 29.32
CA GLU A 105 12.63 -11.82 30.25
C GLU A 105 13.37 -10.57 29.79
N THR A 106 12.81 -9.41 30.14
CA THR A 106 13.48 -8.11 29.99
C THR A 106 14.41 -7.90 31.18
N VAL A 107 15.69 -7.64 30.93
CA VAL A 107 16.64 -7.39 32.02
C VAL A 107 16.41 -5.97 32.54
N HIS A 108 15.89 -5.85 33.77
CA HIS A 108 15.72 -4.56 34.43
C HIS A 108 16.80 -4.40 35.51
N ASN A 109 17.53 -3.28 35.46
CA ASN A 109 18.58 -2.86 36.40
C ASN A 109 20.01 -3.35 36.13
N CYS A 110 20.44 -3.42 34.88
CA CYS A 110 21.86 -3.58 34.59
C CYS A 110 22.38 -2.36 33.79
N GLU A 111 23.45 -1.74 34.27
CA GLU A 111 24.05 -0.52 33.70
C GLU A 111 25.44 -0.85 33.11
N GLY A 112 25.66 -0.58 31.82
CA GLY A 112 26.94 -0.72 31.13
C GLY A 112 26.85 -1.46 29.78
N ASP A 113 27.95 -1.46 29.01
CA ASP A 113 28.05 -2.04 27.66
C ASP A 113 27.90 -3.58 27.59
N HIS A 114 27.74 -4.24 28.73
CA HIS A 114 27.66 -5.70 28.85
C HIS A 114 26.25 -6.21 29.12
N CYS A 115 25.23 -5.36 28.94
CA CYS A 115 23.86 -5.65 29.31
C CYS A 115 22.98 -5.94 28.09
N PRO A 116 22.41 -7.16 27.98
CA PRO A 116 21.42 -7.42 26.97
C PRO A 116 20.09 -6.74 27.33
N ASP A 117 19.40 -6.19 26.34
CA ASP A 117 18.06 -5.65 26.53
C ASP A 117 17.03 -6.76 26.81
N TRP A 118 17.33 -7.97 26.31
CA TRP A 118 16.47 -9.14 26.36
C TRP A 118 17.26 -10.42 26.57
N LEU A 119 16.73 -11.31 27.42
CA LEU A 119 17.32 -12.61 27.74
C LEU A 119 16.35 -13.73 27.33
N LEU A 120 16.84 -14.68 26.52
CA LEU A 120 16.11 -15.87 26.11
C LEU A 120 16.70 -17.10 26.81
N HIS A 121 15.87 -17.84 27.53
CA HIS A 121 16.24 -19.08 28.20
C HIS A 121 15.73 -20.29 27.43
N ILE A 122 16.63 -21.20 27.09
CA ILE A 122 16.34 -22.45 26.39
C ILE A 122 16.89 -23.62 27.21
N MET A 123 16.00 -24.52 27.61
CA MET A 123 16.34 -25.76 28.30
C MET A 123 15.94 -26.98 27.48
N LEU A 124 16.85 -27.95 27.37
CA LEU A 124 16.63 -29.25 26.76
C LEU A 124 16.82 -30.37 27.79
N TRP A 125 15.88 -31.32 27.86
CA TRP A 125 15.99 -32.51 28.70
C TRP A 125 15.48 -33.77 27.97
N ASP A 126 15.92 -34.94 28.41
CA ASP A 126 15.46 -36.22 27.86
C ASP A 126 14.24 -36.73 28.62
N LYS A 127 13.27 -37.29 27.91
CA LYS A 127 12.07 -37.87 28.53
C LYS A 127 12.39 -39.27 29.02
N PRO A 128 12.02 -39.63 30.28
CA PRO A 128 12.37 -40.94 30.83
C PRO A 128 11.81 -42.10 29.98
N GLY A 129 12.70 -42.96 29.46
CA GLY A 129 12.34 -44.31 29.02
C GLY A 129 12.76 -44.74 27.62
N GLU A 130 13.09 -43.84 26.67
CA GLU A 130 13.33 -44.24 25.26
C GLU A 130 14.24 -43.25 24.49
N SER A 131 15.50 -43.05 24.91
CA SER A 131 16.47 -42.31 24.11
C SER A 131 17.58 -43.23 23.58
N THR A 132 17.58 -43.48 22.28
CA THR A 132 18.72 -44.05 21.54
C THR A 132 19.09 -43.08 20.42
N CYS A 133 19.77 -41.99 20.78
CA CYS A 133 20.19 -40.97 19.82
C CYS A 133 21.72 -40.90 19.83
N PRO A 134 22.41 -41.61 18.91
CA PRO A 134 23.84 -41.41 18.71
C PRO A 134 24.03 -40.09 17.96
N ILE A 135 24.48 -39.03 18.66
CA ILE A 135 24.88 -37.77 18.03
C ILE A 135 26.30 -37.96 17.47
N ASP A 136 26.38 -38.57 16.30
CA ASP A 136 27.65 -38.80 15.57
C ASP A 136 27.91 -37.72 14.48
N ALA A 137 27.06 -36.69 14.41
CA ALA A 137 27.10 -35.62 13.43
C ALA A 137 26.62 -34.29 14.03
N PRO A 138 26.95 -33.13 13.43
CA PRO A 138 26.41 -31.84 13.83
C PRO A 138 24.87 -31.88 13.93
N LEU A 139 24.32 -31.42 15.05
CA LEU A 139 22.89 -31.41 15.32
C LEU A 139 22.38 -29.98 15.48
N GLU A 140 21.39 -29.60 14.68
CA GLU A 140 20.63 -28.37 14.89
C GLU A 140 19.68 -28.57 16.08
N LEU A 141 19.95 -27.87 17.19
CA LEU A 141 19.17 -27.99 18.41
C LEU A 141 17.83 -27.28 18.31
N GLY A 142 17.78 -26.14 17.63
CA GLY A 142 16.56 -25.39 17.38
C GLY A 142 16.85 -24.08 16.67
N LYS A 143 15.80 -23.40 16.26
CA LYS A 143 15.86 -22.11 15.58
C LYS A 143 15.22 -21.03 16.43
N MET A 144 15.89 -19.89 16.56
CA MET A 144 15.33 -18.70 17.16
C MET A 144 14.67 -17.85 16.08
N LEU A 145 13.41 -17.43 16.31
CA LEU A 145 12.68 -16.57 15.39
C LEU A 145 12.72 -15.10 15.85
N PHE A 146 13.26 -14.23 15.00
CA PHE A 146 13.34 -12.79 15.25
C PHE A 146 12.56 -12.01 14.20
N ARG A 147 11.68 -11.09 14.61
CA ARG A 147 11.18 -10.05 13.70
C ARG A 147 12.20 -8.93 13.61
N THR A 148 12.72 -8.66 12.42
CA THR A 148 13.80 -7.67 12.25
C THR A 148 13.26 -6.25 12.11
N SER A 149 13.68 -5.36 13.01
CA SER A 149 13.57 -3.90 12.88
C SER A 149 14.87 -3.25 13.37
N GLY A 150 15.44 -2.34 12.58
CA GLY A 150 16.74 -1.75 12.87
C GLY A 150 17.28 -0.85 11.75
N GLU A 151 18.45 -0.26 12.00
CA GLU A 151 19.23 0.48 11.00
C GLU A 151 19.88 -0.50 10.02
N LEU A 152 19.82 -0.15 8.74
CA LEU A 152 20.46 -0.88 7.66
C LEU A 152 21.98 -0.85 7.81
N ASP A 153 22.63 -1.93 7.36
CA ASP A 153 24.08 -2.15 7.44
C ASP A 153 24.68 -2.26 8.84
N THR A 154 23.83 -2.32 9.87
CA THR A 154 24.25 -2.55 11.27
C THR A 154 24.25 -4.03 11.61
N PHE A 155 25.31 -4.48 12.29
CA PHE A 155 25.39 -5.82 12.85
C PHE A 155 24.81 -5.85 14.26
N TYR A 156 23.85 -6.74 14.48
CA TYR A 156 23.16 -6.95 15.74
C TYR A 156 23.65 -8.25 16.38
N PRO A 157 24.50 -8.18 17.42
CA PRO A 157 25.07 -9.37 18.04
C PRO A 157 24.02 -10.13 18.87
N ILE A 158 24.12 -11.46 18.80
CA ILE A 158 23.36 -12.40 19.62
C ILE A 158 24.39 -13.25 20.36
N ARG A 159 24.43 -13.09 21.69
CA ARG A 159 25.53 -13.62 22.52
C ARG A 159 25.04 -14.63 23.54
N PHE A 160 25.88 -15.62 23.83
CA PHE A 160 25.73 -16.43 25.04
C PHE A 160 26.04 -15.57 26.26
N PHE A 161 25.24 -15.71 27.31
CA PHE A 161 25.30 -14.82 28.47
C PHE A 161 25.23 -15.56 29.79
N TRP A 162 26.00 -15.13 30.77
CA TRP A 162 26.09 -15.73 32.09
C TRP A 162 25.70 -14.75 33.18
N SER A 163 24.67 -15.13 33.95
CA SER A 163 24.29 -14.50 35.22
C SER A 163 24.57 -15.38 36.44
N ASP A 164 24.77 -16.68 36.22
CA ASP A 164 25.11 -17.66 37.26
C ASP A 164 25.93 -18.84 36.69
N CYS A 165 26.30 -19.79 37.55
CA CYS A 165 27.14 -20.94 37.21
C CYS A 165 26.39 -22.15 36.60
N TYR A 166 25.08 -22.05 36.38
CA TYR A 166 24.24 -23.10 35.79
C TYR A 166 23.80 -22.77 34.36
N GLN A 167 24.01 -21.52 33.92
CA GLN A 167 23.72 -21.09 32.56
C GLN A 167 24.82 -21.46 31.57
N ASN A 168 24.44 -21.80 30.33
CA ASN A 168 25.37 -22.24 29.27
C ASN A 168 26.22 -23.42 29.73
N THR A 169 25.54 -24.45 30.23
CA THR A 169 26.16 -25.64 30.79
C THR A 169 25.63 -26.90 30.13
N ALA A 170 26.46 -27.95 30.19
CA ALA A 170 26.10 -29.27 29.72
C ALA A 170 26.46 -30.37 30.72
N SER A 171 25.61 -31.36 30.93
CA SER A 171 25.91 -32.45 31.87
C SER A 171 26.69 -33.59 31.24
N PHE A 172 27.47 -34.31 32.05
CA PHE A 172 28.29 -35.43 31.59
C PHE A 172 27.59 -36.79 31.76
N VAL A 173 27.52 -37.59 30.70
CA VAL A 173 26.98 -38.96 30.78
C VAL A 173 27.98 -39.86 31.53
N GLY A 174 27.63 -40.25 32.77
CA GLY A 174 28.42 -41.17 33.59
C GLY A 174 28.80 -40.65 34.98
N SER A 175 28.48 -39.40 35.30
CA SER A 175 28.49 -38.87 36.67
C SER A 175 27.26 -37.99 36.89
N GLU A 176 26.50 -38.27 37.95
CA GLU A 176 25.28 -37.51 38.29
C GLU A 176 25.62 -36.07 38.73
N ASP A 177 26.88 -35.81 39.09
CA ASP A 177 27.34 -34.57 39.72
C ASP A 177 28.38 -33.80 38.88
N THR A 178 28.46 -33.97 37.56
CA THR A 178 29.43 -33.21 36.74
C THR A 178 28.79 -32.39 35.63
N MET A 179 29.08 -31.09 35.65
CA MET A 179 28.67 -30.10 34.65
C MET A 179 29.87 -29.58 33.87
N LEU A 180 29.72 -29.52 32.56
CA LEU A 180 30.64 -28.87 31.65
C LEU A 180 30.24 -27.40 31.53
N VAL A 181 31.24 -26.54 31.61
CA VAL A 181 31.11 -25.08 31.49
C VAL A 181 32.02 -24.57 30.39
N SER A 182 31.90 -23.28 30.05
CA SER A 182 32.69 -22.66 28.98
C SER A 182 34.19 -22.85 29.18
N GLN A 183 34.87 -23.35 28.16
CA GLN A 183 36.32 -23.39 28.02
C GLN A 183 36.80 -22.18 27.23
N HIS A 184 36.27 -21.99 26.01
CA HIS A 184 36.49 -20.81 25.20
C HIS A 184 35.16 -20.16 24.80
N VAL A 185 35.16 -18.84 24.65
CA VAL A 185 34.05 -18.07 24.09
C VAL A 185 34.59 -17.20 22.96
N PHE A 186 34.00 -17.34 21.79
CA PHE A 186 34.38 -16.63 20.56
C PHE A 186 33.28 -15.66 20.16
N GLU A 187 33.67 -14.48 19.69
CA GLU A 187 32.77 -13.53 19.04
C GLU A 187 32.44 -14.00 17.60
N TYR A 188 31.44 -13.40 16.95
CA TYR A 188 30.96 -13.79 15.61
C TYR A 188 32.04 -13.83 14.52
N ASP A 189 33.13 -13.07 14.67
CA ASP A 189 34.27 -13.03 13.75
C ASP A 189 35.34 -14.09 14.05
N GLY A 190 35.12 -14.93 15.07
CA GLY A 190 36.03 -15.97 15.53
C GLY A 190 37.10 -15.50 16.52
N THR A 191 37.04 -14.25 16.99
CA THR A 191 37.95 -13.75 18.02
C THR A 191 37.67 -14.40 19.38
N ASP A 192 38.67 -15.01 20.01
CA ASP A 192 38.55 -15.54 21.39
C ASP A 192 38.47 -14.36 22.37
N ILE A 193 37.32 -14.25 23.04
CA ILE A 193 37.02 -13.21 24.03
C ILE A 193 36.94 -13.76 25.46
N THR A 194 37.42 -14.99 25.68
CA THR A 194 37.35 -15.66 26.98
C THR A 194 38.01 -14.83 28.06
N ALA A 195 37.27 -14.53 29.12
CA ALA A 195 37.77 -13.74 30.24
C ALA A 195 37.10 -14.14 31.56
N ASP A 196 37.90 -14.15 32.63
CA ASP A 196 37.42 -14.34 34.00
C ASP A 196 36.85 -13.02 34.54
N LEU A 197 35.60 -12.74 34.18
CA LEU A 197 34.85 -11.56 34.61
C LEU A 197 33.71 -11.98 35.54
N PRO A 198 33.40 -11.19 36.59
CA PRO A 198 32.24 -11.46 37.43
C PRO A 198 30.94 -11.42 36.61
N PHE A 199 29.89 -12.08 37.10
CA PHE A 199 28.55 -11.90 36.54
C PHE A 199 28.10 -10.44 36.68
N LEU A 200 27.34 -9.87 35.74
CA LEU A 200 26.86 -10.46 34.48
C LEU A 200 27.93 -10.34 33.37
N ASN A 201 28.13 -11.39 32.55
CA ASN A 201 29.11 -11.33 31.46
C ASN A 201 28.70 -12.16 30.23
N TYR A 202 29.36 -11.93 29.10
CA TYR A 202 29.26 -12.74 27.88
C TYR A 202 30.58 -13.43 27.50
N THR A 203 31.60 -13.39 28.35
CA THR A 203 32.95 -13.90 28.08
C THR A 203 33.20 -15.30 28.64
N GLY A 204 32.19 -15.88 29.32
CA GLY A 204 32.21 -17.24 29.84
C GLY A 204 31.96 -17.32 31.35
N ALA A 205 31.79 -18.56 31.84
CA ALA A 205 31.70 -18.87 33.25
C ALA A 205 32.99 -18.40 33.99
N PRO A 206 32.88 -17.56 35.03
CA PRO A 206 34.02 -17.15 35.84
C PRO A 206 34.66 -18.33 36.58
N ASP A 207 35.92 -18.19 36.98
CA ASP A 207 36.67 -19.22 37.73
C ASP A 207 36.01 -19.54 39.08
N SER A 208 35.19 -18.64 39.64
CA SER A 208 34.37 -18.91 40.83
C SER A 208 33.36 -20.05 40.62
N CYS A 209 32.98 -20.35 39.37
CA CYS A 209 32.15 -21.51 39.07
C CYS A 209 32.90 -22.83 39.16
N LEU A 210 34.24 -22.83 39.22
CA LEU A 210 35.02 -24.05 39.39
C LEU A 210 35.29 -24.37 40.86
N ASP A 211 34.77 -23.56 41.79
CA ASP A 211 34.95 -23.77 43.23
C ASP A 211 34.23 -25.06 43.67
N PRO A 212 34.97 -26.10 44.13
CA PRO A 212 34.38 -27.36 44.60
C PRO A 212 33.57 -27.22 45.90
N PHE A 213 33.54 -26.03 46.51
CA PHE A 213 32.73 -25.72 47.68
C PHE A 213 31.44 -24.95 47.36
N LEU A 214 31.16 -24.65 46.08
CA LEU A 214 29.94 -23.95 45.66
C LEU A 214 28.68 -24.79 45.95
N ASP A 215 28.73 -26.06 45.57
CA ASP A 215 27.71 -27.09 45.80
C ASP A 215 28.30 -28.50 45.56
N ASP A 216 27.46 -29.54 45.59
CA ASP A 216 27.87 -30.92 45.32
C ASP A 216 28.19 -31.18 43.83
N THR A 217 28.09 -30.17 42.96
CA THR A 217 28.29 -30.31 41.51
C THR A 217 29.71 -29.93 41.10
N VAL A 218 30.43 -30.88 40.53
CA VAL A 218 31.76 -30.69 39.95
C VAL A 218 31.63 -30.01 38.58
N ARG A 219 32.30 -28.88 38.37
CA ARG A 219 32.30 -28.17 37.08
C ARG A 219 33.64 -28.29 36.37
N VAL A 220 33.61 -28.55 35.07
CA VAL A 220 34.81 -28.74 34.23
C VAL A 220 34.70 -27.87 32.97
N ARG A 221 35.75 -27.09 32.66
CA ARG A 221 35.82 -26.33 31.40
C ARG A 221 35.98 -27.29 30.23
N ALA A 222 34.98 -27.36 29.36
CA ALA A 222 35.05 -28.25 28.19
C ALA A 222 34.14 -27.84 27.02
N ILE A 223 33.50 -26.66 27.07
CA ILE A 223 32.55 -26.23 26.03
C ILE A 223 33.09 -24.99 25.32
N ASP A 224 33.17 -25.02 23.99
CA ASP A 224 33.44 -23.82 23.20
C ASP A 224 32.13 -23.19 22.73
N PHE A 225 31.96 -21.90 22.99
CA PHE A 225 30.78 -21.12 22.59
C PHE A 225 31.15 -20.11 21.51
N TYR A 226 30.37 -20.07 20.43
CA TYR A 226 30.52 -19.07 19.37
C TYR A 226 29.27 -18.18 19.36
N HIS A 227 29.46 -16.90 19.70
CA HIS A 227 28.44 -15.87 19.49
C HIS A 227 28.13 -15.73 18.00
N GLY A 228 26.95 -15.19 17.71
CA GLY A 228 26.54 -14.91 16.36
C GLY A 228 25.81 -13.58 16.27
N GLY A 229 24.97 -13.44 15.26
CA GLY A 229 24.18 -12.23 15.09
C GLY A 229 23.59 -12.10 13.70
N ILE A 230 22.89 -10.98 13.50
CA ILE A 230 22.25 -10.63 12.23
C ILE A 230 22.87 -9.34 11.71
N LYS A 231 23.31 -9.33 10.46
CA LYS A 231 23.50 -8.07 9.73
C LYS A 231 22.28 -7.81 8.84
N MET A 232 21.57 -6.71 9.10
CA MET A 232 20.51 -6.24 8.21
C MET A 232 21.15 -5.46 7.06
N THR A 233 20.73 -5.71 5.83
CA THR A 233 21.23 -4.97 4.66
C THR A 233 20.08 -4.61 3.75
N VAL A 234 20.25 -3.59 2.90
CA VAL A 234 19.35 -3.41 1.76
C VAL A 234 19.63 -4.58 0.83
N VAL A 235 18.73 -5.54 0.84
CA VAL A 235 18.84 -6.68 -0.06
C VAL A 235 18.34 -6.19 -1.41
N ASP A 236 19.23 -5.52 -2.17
CA ASP A 236 19.20 -5.62 -3.63
C ASP A 236 19.64 -7.05 -3.97
N THR A 237 18.85 -8.06 -3.59
CA THR A 237 18.99 -9.34 -4.27
C THR A 237 18.69 -9.03 -5.72
N PRO A 238 19.59 -9.33 -6.66
CA PRO A 238 19.20 -9.33 -8.05
C PRO A 238 18.03 -10.31 -8.13
N LEU A 239 16.83 -9.78 -8.40
CA LEU A 239 15.64 -10.55 -8.64
C LEU A 239 16.05 -11.58 -9.69
N VAL A 240 16.12 -12.84 -9.29
CA VAL A 240 16.30 -13.93 -10.25
C VAL A 240 15.15 -13.77 -11.23
N THR A 241 15.47 -13.75 -12.51
CA THR A 241 14.54 -13.63 -13.62
C THR A 241 13.43 -14.65 -13.47
N ARG A 242 12.27 -14.22 -12.96
CA ARG A 242 11.13 -15.11 -12.69
C ARG A 242 9.84 -14.46 -13.19
N ASN A 243 9.01 -15.31 -13.76
CA ASN A 243 7.67 -14.97 -14.21
C ASN A 243 6.78 -14.95 -12.98
N ALA A 244 5.96 -13.92 -12.88
CA ALA A 244 5.14 -13.71 -11.71
C ALA A 244 3.72 -13.34 -12.12
N VAL A 245 2.73 -13.72 -11.32
CA VAL A 245 1.33 -13.39 -11.56
C VAL A 245 0.82 -12.57 -10.39
N GLN A 246 0.23 -11.42 -10.70
CA GLN A 246 -0.26 -10.47 -9.72
C GLN A 246 -1.77 -10.32 -9.82
N ILE A 247 -2.44 -10.37 -8.68
CA ILE A 247 -3.79 -9.82 -8.55
C ILE A 247 -3.63 -8.34 -8.21
N GLU A 248 -4.33 -7.48 -8.94
CA GLU A 248 -4.35 -6.05 -8.68
C GLU A 248 -4.83 -5.73 -7.26
N LYS A 249 -4.22 -4.70 -6.67
CA LYS A 249 -4.75 -4.03 -5.49
C LYS A 249 -5.41 -2.74 -5.97
N THR A 250 -6.73 -2.64 -5.82
CA THR A 250 -7.45 -1.40 -6.10
C THR A 250 -7.26 -0.43 -4.93
N HIS A 251 -7.09 0.86 -5.22
CA HIS A 251 -6.89 1.90 -4.21
C HIS A 251 -8.11 2.82 -4.14
N MET A 252 -8.39 3.35 -2.93
CA MET A 252 -9.56 4.20 -2.67
C MET A 252 -10.87 3.62 -3.23
N THR A 253 -11.06 2.33 -3.02
CA THR A 253 -12.21 1.59 -3.54
C THR A 253 -13.49 2.15 -2.90
N GLY A 254 -14.44 2.61 -3.72
CA GLY A 254 -15.72 3.13 -3.27
C GLY A 254 -16.70 2.04 -2.83
N TYR A 255 -17.84 2.48 -2.30
CA TYR A 255 -18.87 1.61 -1.73
C TYR A 255 -20.05 1.44 -2.69
N GLY A 256 -20.55 0.21 -2.82
CA GLY A 256 -21.72 -0.10 -3.66
C GLY A 256 -21.50 0.10 -5.16
N GLU A 257 -20.24 0.07 -5.63
CA GLU A 257 -19.91 0.30 -7.03
C GLU A 257 -19.28 -0.93 -7.71
N MET A 258 -19.25 -0.90 -9.04
CA MET A 258 -18.62 -1.94 -9.84
C MET A 258 -17.13 -1.63 -10.01
N VAL A 259 -16.27 -2.55 -9.60
CA VAL A 259 -14.82 -2.41 -9.61
C VAL A 259 -14.19 -3.58 -10.36
N ASP A 260 -13.31 -3.25 -11.29
CA ASP A 260 -12.50 -4.23 -12.02
C ASP A 260 -11.15 -4.46 -11.32
N VAL A 261 -10.72 -5.71 -11.27
CA VAL A 261 -9.47 -6.17 -10.66
C VAL A 261 -8.74 -7.04 -11.67
N SER A 262 -7.56 -6.61 -12.09
CA SER A 262 -6.78 -7.27 -13.13
C SER A 262 -5.88 -8.37 -12.55
N ILE A 263 -5.73 -9.48 -13.29
CA ILE A 263 -4.69 -10.48 -13.08
C ILE A 263 -3.63 -10.28 -14.17
N THR A 264 -2.43 -9.87 -13.78
CA THR A 264 -1.36 -9.48 -14.73
C THR A 264 -0.18 -10.45 -14.68
N LEU A 265 0.35 -10.81 -15.85
CA LEU A 265 1.67 -11.44 -15.96
C LEU A 265 2.75 -10.37 -15.77
N LYS A 266 3.64 -10.55 -14.80
CA LYS A 266 4.77 -9.67 -14.48
C LYS A 266 6.09 -10.39 -14.72
N THR A 267 7.14 -9.61 -14.98
CA THR A 267 8.53 -10.09 -14.99
C THR A 267 9.33 -9.32 -13.97
N LEU A 268 9.96 -10.03 -13.03
CA LEU A 268 10.68 -9.40 -11.93
C LEU A 268 12.14 -9.02 -12.28
N ALA A 269 12.60 -9.12 -13.54
CA ALA A 269 13.91 -8.60 -13.96
C ALA A 269 14.02 -8.36 -15.47
N SER A 270 14.83 -7.38 -15.87
CA SER A 270 15.14 -7.11 -17.29
C SER A 270 16.27 -8.02 -17.79
N GLY A 271 16.02 -8.79 -18.86
CA GLY A 271 17.11 -9.39 -19.66
C GLY A 271 17.08 -10.89 -20.01
N THR A 272 16.00 -11.66 -19.78
CA THR A 272 15.92 -13.07 -20.21
C THR A 272 14.52 -13.51 -20.68
N GLU A 273 14.50 -14.66 -21.37
CA GLU A 273 13.38 -15.33 -22.06
C GLU A 273 12.08 -15.39 -21.22
N TYR A 274 11.00 -14.87 -21.80
CA TYR A 274 9.66 -14.99 -21.25
C TYR A 274 9.23 -16.47 -21.24
N LEU A 275 8.63 -16.92 -20.13
CA LEU A 275 7.93 -18.19 -20.15
C LEU A 275 6.59 -17.96 -20.87
N SER A 276 6.42 -18.60 -22.01
CA SER A 276 5.20 -18.53 -22.80
C SER A 276 4.11 -19.42 -22.17
N PHE A 277 3.15 -18.83 -21.47
CA PHE A 277 2.06 -19.62 -20.87
C PHE A 277 1.13 -20.11 -21.99
N GLY A 278 0.85 -21.42 -21.99
CA GLY A 278 -0.10 -22.07 -22.89
C GLY A 278 -1.47 -22.31 -22.26
N SER A 279 -1.54 -22.39 -20.93
CA SER A 279 -2.80 -22.40 -20.19
C SER A 279 -2.59 -22.00 -18.73
N PHE A 280 -3.66 -21.59 -18.06
CA PHE A 280 -3.69 -21.39 -16.61
C PHE A 280 -5.01 -21.89 -16.00
N ASP A 281 -4.93 -22.38 -14.76
CA ASP A 281 -6.09 -22.71 -13.91
C ASP A 281 -5.90 -21.98 -12.57
N PHE A 282 -6.46 -20.79 -12.47
CA PHE A 282 -6.34 -19.92 -11.30
C PHE A 282 -7.51 -20.13 -10.34
N LEU A 283 -7.19 -20.29 -9.06
CA LEU A 283 -8.15 -20.37 -7.96
C LEU A 283 -7.80 -19.30 -6.93
N ILE A 284 -8.75 -18.42 -6.69
CA ILE A 284 -8.60 -17.29 -5.76
C ILE A 284 -9.74 -17.26 -4.75
N GLU A 285 -9.48 -16.73 -3.57
CA GLU A 285 -10.47 -16.42 -2.55
C GLU A 285 -10.55 -14.92 -2.25
N TYR A 286 -11.72 -14.46 -1.83
CA TYR A 286 -12.00 -13.09 -1.39
C TYR A 286 -13.04 -13.09 -0.25
N ASP A 287 -13.12 -12.01 0.53
CA ASP A 287 -14.18 -11.89 1.55
C ASP A 287 -15.50 -11.47 0.90
N ALA A 288 -16.46 -12.40 0.83
CA ALA A 288 -17.78 -12.16 0.24
C ALA A 288 -18.64 -11.11 0.98
N ARG A 289 -18.21 -10.64 2.15
CA ARG A 289 -18.82 -9.51 2.86
C ARG A 289 -18.26 -8.15 2.41
N ALA A 290 -17.06 -8.15 1.83
CA ALA A 290 -16.40 -6.95 1.33
C ALA A 290 -16.83 -6.61 -0.09
N ALA A 291 -16.99 -7.63 -0.94
CA ALA A 291 -17.43 -7.47 -2.32
C ALA A 291 -18.16 -8.74 -2.79
N THR A 292 -18.95 -8.63 -3.86
CA THR A 292 -19.63 -9.73 -4.54
C THR A 292 -19.08 -9.86 -5.95
N PHE A 293 -18.56 -11.05 -6.31
CA PHE A 293 -18.07 -11.31 -7.66
C PHE A 293 -19.21 -11.33 -8.68
N GLN A 294 -19.03 -10.65 -9.81
CA GLN A 294 -20.05 -10.51 -10.86
C GLN A 294 -19.68 -11.29 -12.12
N SER A 295 -18.44 -11.13 -12.61
CA SER A 295 -17.96 -11.78 -13.83
C SER A 295 -16.44 -11.77 -13.94
N ALA A 296 -15.90 -12.61 -14.83
CA ALA A 296 -14.53 -12.46 -15.33
C ALA A 296 -14.51 -12.45 -16.86
N SER A 297 -13.58 -11.70 -17.43
CA SER A 297 -13.30 -11.67 -18.88
C SER A 297 -11.83 -11.97 -19.16
N ALA A 298 -11.56 -12.41 -20.39
CA ALA A 298 -10.21 -12.52 -20.90
C ALA A 298 -9.50 -11.17 -20.80
N GLY A 299 -8.28 -11.16 -20.27
CA GLY A 299 -7.45 -9.95 -20.22
C GLY A 299 -6.88 -9.60 -21.59
N GLN A 300 -6.33 -8.39 -21.72
CA GLN A 300 -5.83 -7.86 -22.98
C GLN A 300 -4.83 -8.82 -23.68
N LEU A 301 -3.93 -9.46 -22.94
CA LEU A 301 -2.94 -10.40 -23.49
C LEU A 301 -3.57 -11.63 -24.15
N THR A 302 -4.53 -12.23 -23.45
CA THR A 302 -5.15 -13.48 -23.91
C THR A 302 -6.11 -13.20 -25.07
N ALA A 303 -6.76 -12.03 -25.06
CA ALA A 303 -7.58 -11.55 -26.17
C ALA A 303 -6.74 -11.26 -27.43
N ASP A 304 -5.63 -10.54 -27.30
CA ASP A 304 -4.76 -10.19 -28.42
C ASP A 304 -4.06 -11.41 -29.03
N CYS A 305 -3.77 -12.42 -28.22
CA CYS A 305 -3.25 -13.70 -28.68
C CYS A 305 -4.31 -14.66 -29.23
N GLU A 306 -5.58 -14.25 -29.30
CA GLU A 306 -6.71 -15.07 -29.76
C GLU A 306 -6.79 -16.43 -29.03
N TRP A 307 -6.67 -16.43 -27.70
CA TRP A 307 -6.79 -17.65 -26.90
C TRP A 307 -8.17 -18.29 -27.10
N GLU A 308 -8.18 -19.60 -27.32
CA GLU A 308 -9.37 -20.30 -27.79
C GLU A 308 -10.40 -20.62 -26.70
N TYR A 309 -9.98 -20.67 -25.43
CA TYR A 309 -10.85 -20.99 -24.31
C TYR A 309 -10.60 -20.07 -23.11
N PHE A 310 -11.69 -19.50 -22.61
CA PHE A 310 -11.71 -18.77 -21.34
C PHE A 310 -13.02 -19.07 -20.62
N SER A 311 -12.94 -19.47 -19.36
CA SER A 311 -14.11 -19.76 -18.53
C SER A 311 -13.83 -19.41 -17.08
N TRP A 312 -14.90 -19.13 -16.34
CA TRP A 312 -14.82 -18.92 -14.90
C TRP A 312 -16.00 -19.58 -14.17
N ALA A 313 -15.83 -19.82 -12.88
CA ALA A 313 -16.88 -20.27 -11.97
C ALA A 313 -16.63 -19.68 -10.57
N HIS A 314 -17.68 -19.43 -9.80
CA HIS A 314 -17.56 -18.85 -8.46
C HIS A 314 -18.36 -19.63 -7.38
N GLY A 315 -18.01 -19.40 -6.11
CA GLY A 315 -18.63 -20.02 -4.94
C GLY A 315 -18.60 -21.54 -5.00
N GLY A 316 -19.68 -22.20 -4.61
CA GLY A 316 -19.79 -23.66 -4.65
C GLY A 316 -19.61 -24.28 -6.05
N ASN A 317 -19.74 -23.50 -7.13
CA ASN A 317 -19.52 -23.96 -8.50
C ASN A 317 -18.05 -23.86 -8.96
N ALA A 318 -17.18 -23.18 -8.19
CA ALA A 318 -15.75 -23.07 -8.49
C ALA A 318 -14.99 -24.41 -8.38
N ASN A 319 -15.65 -25.46 -7.87
CA ASN A 319 -15.14 -26.83 -7.79
C ASN A 319 -13.75 -26.91 -7.14
N CYS A 320 -13.69 -26.54 -5.87
CA CYS A 320 -12.47 -26.35 -5.09
C CYS A 320 -11.90 -27.68 -4.56
N GLY A 321 -12.12 -28.80 -5.26
CA GLY A 321 -11.67 -30.13 -4.83
C GLY A 321 -12.49 -30.77 -3.69
N GLU A 322 -11.87 -31.68 -2.93
CA GLU A 322 -12.50 -32.35 -1.79
C GLU A 322 -12.61 -31.39 -0.59
N GLY A 323 -13.83 -30.91 -0.30
CA GLY A 323 -14.08 -30.09 0.88
C GLY A 323 -15.26 -29.13 0.72
N TYR A 324 -15.45 -28.27 1.72
CA TYR A 324 -16.36 -27.13 1.61
C TYR A 324 -15.64 -26.02 0.84
N CYS A 325 -16.25 -25.57 -0.27
CA CYS A 325 -15.78 -24.37 -0.94
C CYS A 325 -16.50 -23.13 -0.38
N PRO A 326 -15.76 -22.12 0.12
CA PRO A 326 -16.34 -20.86 0.59
C PRO A 326 -17.14 -20.13 -0.50
N ASP A 327 -18.07 -19.27 -0.08
CA ASP A 327 -18.89 -18.48 -1.01
C ASP A 327 -18.05 -17.47 -1.82
N GLY A 328 -16.95 -16.98 -1.24
CA GLY A 328 -16.02 -16.03 -1.87
C GLY A 328 -14.84 -16.70 -2.55
N VAL A 329 -15.07 -17.61 -3.49
CA VAL A 329 -14.03 -18.26 -4.29
C VAL A 329 -14.33 -18.12 -5.77
N VAL A 330 -13.30 -17.90 -6.59
CA VAL A 330 -13.40 -17.83 -8.06
C VAL A 330 -12.33 -18.72 -8.68
N ARG A 331 -12.75 -19.56 -9.63
CA ARG A 331 -11.86 -20.31 -10.53
C ARG A 331 -11.88 -19.65 -11.91
N ILE A 332 -10.72 -19.39 -12.50
CA ILE A 332 -10.55 -18.85 -13.85
C ILE A 332 -9.65 -19.79 -14.64
N VAL A 333 -10.11 -20.25 -15.80
CA VAL A 333 -9.38 -21.17 -16.67
C VAL A 333 -9.21 -20.53 -18.04
N GLY A 334 -7.96 -20.42 -18.49
CA GLY A 334 -7.59 -19.97 -19.82
C GLY A 334 -6.75 -21.02 -20.54
N VAL A 335 -7.06 -21.29 -21.82
CA VAL A 335 -6.27 -22.20 -22.67
C VAL A 335 -6.05 -21.53 -24.02
N ALA A 336 -4.78 -21.41 -24.41
CA ALA A 336 -4.40 -20.76 -25.66
C ALA A 336 -4.83 -21.60 -26.87
N ASP A 337 -4.55 -22.90 -26.86
CA ASP A 337 -4.79 -23.82 -27.97
C ASP A 337 -5.60 -25.03 -27.49
N THR A 338 -6.82 -25.17 -28.00
CA THR A 338 -7.64 -26.35 -27.85
C THR A 338 -7.44 -27.21 -29.10
N GLU A 339 -7.24 -28.52 -28.94
CA GLU A 339 -7.03 -29.48 -30.04
C GLU A 339 -8.23 -29.56 -31.02
N ASN A 340 -8.43 -28.50 -31.80
CA ASN A 340 -9.62 -28.21 -32.60
C ASN A 340 -9.32 -28.25 -34.11
N GLY A 341 -8.05 -28.44 -34.49
CA GLY A 341 -7.62 -28.68 -35.87
C GLY A 341 -6.64 -27.64 -36.40
N GLN A 342 -7.12 -26.77 -37.31
CA GLN A 342 -6.26 -25.82 -38.05
C GLN A 342 -6.20 -24.43 -37.38
N HIS A 343 -7.10 -24.16 -36.44
CA HIS A 343 -7.09 -22.92 -35.68
C HIS A 343 -6.08 -23.09 -34.53
N HIS A 344 -5.28 -22.05 -34.31
CA HIS A 344 -4.25 -21.96 -33.30
C HIS A 344 -4.17 -20.51 -32.85
N PRO A 345 -3.82 -20.24 -31.58
CA PRO A 345 -3.65 -18.88 -31.09
C PRO A 345 -2.54 -18.14 -31.86
N LEU A 346 -2.65 -16.82 -31.95
CA LEU A 346 -1.65 -15.97 -32.61
C LEU A 346 -0.32 -15.95 -31.85
N CYS A 347 -0.40 -16.02 -30.53
CA CYS A 347 0.73 -16.06 -29.62
C CYS A 347 0.36 -16.79 -28.32
N LEU A 348 1.37 -17.03 -27.51
CA LEU A 348 1.21 -17.46 -26.13
C LEU A 348 1.35 -16.25 -25.21
N ALA A 349 1.00 -16.37 -23.94
CA ALA A 349 1.23 -15.27 -23.02
C ALA A 349 2.72 -15.20 -22.66
N ASP A 350 3.44 -14.35 -23.39
CA ASP A 350 4.89 -14.17 -23.32
C ASP A 350 5.30 -12.69 -23.14
N SER A 351 4.37 -11.82 -22.75
CA SER A 351 4.63 -10.43 -22.43
C SER A 351 3.98 -10.00 -21.12
N VAL A 352 4.47 -8.91 -20.53
CA VAL A 352 3.91 -8.33 -19.30
C VAL A 352 2.62 -7.61 -19.62
N ASP A 353 1.48 -8.27 -19.38
CA ASP A 353 0.15 -7.71 -19.66
C ASP A 353 -0.95 -8.54 -18.94
N GLU A 354 -2.22 -8.15 -19.09
CA GLU A 354 -3.39 -8.72 -18.41
C GLU A 354 -3.77 -10.11 -18.94
N LEU A 355 -3.80 -11.10 -18.04
CA LEU A 355 -4.28 -12.45 -18.33
C LEU A 355 -5.80 -12.56 -18.20
N ALA A 356 -6.39 -11.91 -17.20
CA ALA A 356 -7.83 -11.90 -16.91
C ALA A 356 -8.22 -10.61 -16.18
N VAL A 357 -9.47 -10.18 -16.35
CA VAL A 357 -10.08 -9.07 -15.60
C VAL A 357 -11.28 -9.60 -14.83
N LEU A 358 -11.35 -9.29 -13.54
CA LEU A 358 -12.40 -9.72 -12.63
C LEU A 358 -13.26 -8.51 -12.25
N THR A 359 -14.58 -8.62 -12.37
CA THR A 359 -15.51 -7.56 -12.00
C THR A 359 -16.22 -7.92 -10.70
N PHE A 360 -16.19 -7.00 -9.74
CA PHE A 360 -16.84 -7.12 -8.44
C PHE A 360 -17.81 -5.96 -8.20
N GLU A 361 -18.84 -6.19 -7.39
CA GLU A 361 -19.69 -5.15 -6.79
C GLU A 361 -19.29 -5.01 -5.32
N THR A 362 -18.85 -3.82 -4.91
CA THR A 362 -18.34 -3.59 -3.55
C THR A 362 -19.48 -3.45 -2.54
N THR A 363 -19.19 -3.69 -1.26
CA THR A 363 -20.16 -3.56 -0.17
C THR A 363 -20.66 -2.12 0.00
N GLU A 364 -21.92 -1.98 0.42
CA GLU A 364 -22.51 -0.71 0.86
C GLU A 364 -22.31 -0.45 2.37
N ASP A 365 -21.76 -1.43 3.12
CA ASP A 365 -21.57 -1.36 4.58
C ASP A 365 -20.30 -0.57 4.93
N VAL A 366 -20.41 0.75 4.89
CA VAL A 366 -19.31 1.69 5.20
C VAL A 366 -18.79 1.50 6.62
N ASP A 367 -19.68 1.37 7.62
CA ASP A 367 -19.32 1.28 9.04
C ASP A 367 -18.37 0.13 9.36
N THR A 368 -18.47 -0.97 8.60
CA THR A 368 -17.65 -2.17 8.81
C THR A 368 -16.37 -2.17 7.99
N TRP A 369 -16.37 -1.51 6.82
CA TRP A 369 -15.30 -1.67 5.80
C TRP A 369 -14.46 -0.41 5.57
N GLU A 370 -14.75 0.70 6.25
CA GLU A 370 -13.91 1.90 6.19
C GLU A 370 -12.47 1.65 6.64
N CYS A 371 -11.51 2.16 5.86
CA CYS A 371 -10.06 1.94 6.05
C CYS A 371 -9.61 0.47 6.06
N ILE A 372 -10.46 -0.46 5.65
CA ILE A 372 -10.11 -1.87 5.71
C ILE A 372 -9.58 -2.31 4.36
N TYR A 373 -8.37 -2.87 4.39
CA TYR A 373 -7.86 -3.65 3.28
C TYR A 373 -8.45 -5.06 3.31
N SER A 374 -9.28 -5.39 2.32
CA SER A 374 -9.83 -6.73 2.12
C SER A 374 -9.03 -7.48 1.06
N GLN A 375 -8.47 -8.63 1.44
CA GLN A 375 -7.56 -9.38 0.57
C GLN A 375 -8.30 -10.26 -0.43
N ILE A 376 -7.78 -10.30 -1.65
CA ILE A 376 -7.98 -11.36 -2.63
C ILE A 376 -6.71 -12.21 -2.66
N ARG A 377 -6.83 -13.50 -2.30
CA ARG A 377 -5.68 -14.39 -2.14
C ARG A 377 -5.70 -15.52 -3.16
N TRP A 378 -4.51 -15.98 -3.52
CA TRP A 378 -4.31 -17.22 -4.24
C TRP A 378 -4.60 -18.39 -3.30
N LEU A 379 -5.34 -19.38 -3.77
CA LEU A 379 -5.85 -20.47 -2.97
C LEU A 379 -5.53 -21.81 -3.62
N TRP A 380 -5.08 -22.77 -2.83
CA TRP A 380 -4.82 -24.13 -3.27
C TRP A 380 -5.60 -25.14 -2.42
N TYR A 381 -6.34 -26.02 -3.08
CA TYR A 381 -6.97 -27.20 -2.51
C TYR A 381 -6.33 -28.49 -3.03
N ASP A 382 -5.74 -28.45 -4.22
CA ASP A 382 -4.92 -29.51 -4.76
C ASP A 382 -3.71 -28.97 -5.56
N CYS A 383 -2.94 -29.89 -6.14
CA CYS A 383 -1.73 -29.56 -6.89
C CYS A 383 -1.98 -29.00 -8.30
N ALA A 384 -3.21 -29.01 -8.80
CA ALA A 384 -3.59 -28.43 -10.09
C ALA A 384 -4.03 -26.95 -9.94
N ASP A 385 -4.47 -26.54 -8.75
CA ASP A 385 -4.83 -25.16 -8.49
C ASP A 385 -3.63 -24.22 -8.67
N ASN A 386 -3.85 -23.10 -9.37
CA ASN A 386 -2.84 -22.13 -9.77
C ASN A 386 -1.65 -22.77 -10.51
N ALA A 387 -1.90 -23.84 -11.27
CA ALA A 387 -0.92 -24.41 -12.16
C ALA A 387 -1.02 -23.77 -13.55
N VAL A 388 0.13 -23.65 -14.20
CA VAL A 388 0.25 -23.10 -15.55
C VAL A 388 0.98 -24.10 -16.44
N ALA A 389 0.44 -24.38 -17.62
CA ALA A 389 1.13 -25.17 -18.62
C ALA A 389 2.00 -24.27 -19.49
N VAL A 390 3.20 -24.75 -19.82
CA VAL A 390 4.16 -24.03 -20.67
C VAL A 390 4.50 -24.89 -21.88
N GLU A 391 4.45 -24.26 -23.06
CA GLU A 391 4.84 -24.85 -24.33
C GLU A 391 6.36 -24.75 -24.55
N PRO A 392 6.99 -25.63 -25.36
CA PRO A 392 6.40 -26.52 -26.37
C PRO A 392 6.13 -27.96 -25.90
N THR A 393 6.32 -28.29 -24.61
CA THR A 393 6.32 -29.69 -24.20
C THR A 393 4.97 -30.20 -23.72
N ALA A 394 4.03 -29.33 -23.34
CA ALA A 394 2.75 -29.62 -22.67
C ALA A 394 2.83 -30.52 -21.42
N ASP A 395 3.92 -31.26 -21.20
CA ASP A 395 4.16 -32.27 -20.18
C ASP A 395 4.72 -31.69 -18.88
N SER A 396 4.97 -30.39 -18.83
CA SER A 396 5.50 -29.68 -17.66
C SER A 396 4.49 -28.66 -17.15
N LEU A 397 4.16 -28.76 -15.85
CA LEU A 397 3.32 -27.81 -15.15
C LEU A 397 4.18 -26.92 -14.26
N PHE A 398 3.98 -25.62 -14.34
CA PHE A 398 4.58 -24.70 -13.39
C PHE A 398 3.61 -24.38 -12.28
N ILE A 399 4.11 -24.57 -11.06
CA ILE A 399 3.40 -24.30 -9.82
C ILE A 399 4.11 -23.20 -9.05
N SER A 400 3.48 -22.73 -7.97
CA SER A 400 4.00 -21.65 -7.14
C SER A 400 5.43 -21.94 -6.66
N ASN A 401 6.33 -21.00 -6.90
CA ASN A 401 7.64 -20.93 -6.30
C ASN A 401 7.60 -20.08 -5.03
N ARG A 402 7.16 -18.82 -5.17
CA ARG A 402 6.92 -17.91 -4.06
C ARG A 402 5.52 -17.32 -4.13
N VAL A 403 5.01 -16.91 -2.98
CA VAL A 403 3.73 -16.26 -2.76
C VAL A 403 4.02 -15.06 -1.87
N TYR A 404 3.65 -13.90 -2.37
CA TYR A 404 3.86 -12.61 -1.75
C TYR A 404 2.52 -12.01 -1.33
N GLY A 405 2.57 -11.15 -0.31
CA GLY A 405 1.52 -10.18 -0.02
C GLY A 405 1.40 -9.18 -1.17
N TYR A 406 0.42 -8.28 -1.05
CA TYR A 406 0.01 -7.39 -2.14
C TYR A 406 1.07 -6.41 -2.65
N ASP A 407 2.12 -6.19 -1.87
CA ASP A 407 3.16 -5.19 -2.12
C ASP A 407 4.48 -5.80 -2.63
N TRP A 408 4.52 -7.12 -2.90
CA TRP A 408 5.73 -7.87 -3.24
C TRP A 408 6.85 -7.91 -2.18
N TYR A 409 6.70 -7.19 -1.07
CA TYR A 409 7.72 -7.13 -0.01
C TYR A 409 7.53 -8.25 1.02
N TRP A 410 6.29 -8.62 1.31
CA TRP A 410 5.98 -9.66 2.28
C TRP A 410 5.99 -11.04 1.62
N LEU A 411 7.06 -11.81 1.80
CA LEU A 411 7.05 -13.23 1.45
C LEU A 411 6.14 -13.99 2.43
N VAL A 412 5.07 -14.59 1.91
CA VAL A 412 4.05 -15.27 2.72
C VAL A 412 4.32 -16.77 2.79
N ASN A 413 5.09 -17.36 1.85
CA ASN A 413 5.42 -18.79 1.77
C ASN A 413 5.54 -19.52 3.12
N GLN A 414 4.76 -20.60 3.25
CA GLN A 414 4.86 -21.57 4.32
C GLN A 414 4.50 -22.95 3.77
N GLU A 415 5.19 -24.00 4.23
CA GLU A 415 4.78 -25.37 3.95
C GLU A 415 3.55 -25.70 4.83
N ARG A 416 2.39 -25.91 4.19
CA ARG A 416 1.10 -26.16 4.85
C ARG A 416 0.32 -27.21 4.06
N GLU A 417 -0.47 -28.03 4.75
CA GLU A 417 -1.41 -28.95 4.11
C GLU A 417 -2.55 -28.17 3.42
N PHE A 418 -3.21 -28.81 2.45
CA PHE A 418 -4.40 -28.25 1.81
C PHE A 418 -5.61 -28.16 2.77
N PRO A 419 -6.49 -27.16 2.62
CA PRO A 419 -6.35 -26.00 1.73
C PRO A 419 -5.37 -24.96 2.29
N THR A 420 -4.65 -24.26 1.40
CA THR A 420 -3.60 -23.31 1.77
C THR A 420 -3.60 -22.08 0.86
N THR A 421 -3.22 -20.92 1.40
CA THR A 421 -2.93 -19.69 0.64
C THR A 421 -1.43 -19.40 0.54
N TYR A 422 -0.60 -20.33 1.03
CA TYR A 422 0.84 -20.16 1.18
C TYR A 422 1.66 -20.71 0.00
N GLY A 423 0.97 -21.17 -1.05
CA GLY A 423 1.53 -21.84 -2.22
C GLY A 423 1.29 -23.35 -2.21
N ALA A 424 1.53 -23.98 -3.36
CA ALA A 424 1.51 -25.43 -3.54
C ALA A 424 2.51 -26.10 -2.56
N PRO A 425 2.09 -27.13 -1.80
CA PRO A 425 2.97 -27.90 -0.91
C PRO A 425 4.04 -28.70 -1.66
N TYR A 426 5.04 -29.20 -0.96
CA TYR A 426 6.15 -30.00 -1.50
C TYR A 426 5.67 -31.28 -2.18
N GLU A 427 4.56 -31.88 -1.72
CA GLU A 427 3.96 -33.06 -2.34
C GLU A 427 3.53 -32.81 -3.80
N CYS A 428 3.37 -31.56 -4.20
CA CYS A 428 3.03 -31.16 -5.55
C CYS A 428 4.22 -31.12 -6.51
N ILE A 429 5.43 -31.52 -6.13
CA ILE A 429 6.61 -31.51 -6.99
C ILE A 429 6.83 -32.91 -7.61
N GLY A 430 6.99 -32.97 -8.94
CA GLY A 430 7.27 -34.19 -9.67
C GLY A 430 6.09 -34.69 -10.51
N GLU A 431 5.98 -36.00 -10.74
CA GLU A 431 4.85 -36.57 -11.49
C GLU A 431 3.67 -36.85 -10.55
N VAL A 432 3.00 -35.77 -10.14
CA VAL A 432 1.84 -35.84 -9.24
C VAL A 432 0.54 -36.02 -10.02
N ILE A 433 0.49 -35.44 -11.22
CA ILE A 433 -0.59 -35.62 -12.19
C ILE A 433 -0.07 -36.60 -13.26
N PRO A 434 -0.79 -37.69 -13.57
CA PRO A 434 -0.31 -38.69 -14.53
C PRO A 434 0.10 -38.08 -15.87
N GLY A 435 1.36 -38.24 -16.27
CA GLY A 435 1.89 -37.68 -17.50
C GLY A 435 2.21 -36.18 -17.48
N LYS A 436 2.16 -35.51 -16.32
CA LYS A 436 2.58 -34.12 -16.15
C LYS A 436 3.58 -33.99 -15.00
N PHE A 437 4.73 -33.39 -15.28
CA PHE A 437 5.78 -33.14 -14.30
C PHE A 437 5.70 -31.69 -13.79
N SER A 438 5.41 -31.51 -12.51
CA SER A 438 5.27 -30.19 -11.89
C SER A 438 6.59 -29.66 -11.32
N THR A 439 6.89 -28.39 -11.58
CA THR A 439 8.11 -27.69 -11.11
C THR A 439 7.77 -26.29 -10.60
N ARG A 440 8.44 -25.84 -9.53
CA ARG A 440 8.27 -24.49 -8.97
C ARG A 440 8.91 -23.45 -9.88
N ALA A 441 8.13 -22.57 -10.50
CA ALA A 441 8.65 -21.55 -11.43
C ALA A 441 7.91 -20.20 -11.43
N ILE A 442 6.74 -20.11 -10.81
CA ILE A 442 5.89 -18.90 -10.86
C ILE A 442 5.81 -18.25 -9.48
N ASP A 443 6.09 -16.96 -9.41
CA ASP A 443 5.87 -16.18 -8.20
C ASP A 443 4.47 -15.57 -8.22
N TYR A 444 3.72 -15.70 -7.13
CA TYR A 444 2.35 -15.22 -7.00
C TYR A 444 2.30 -14.03 -6.06
N CYS A 445 1.53 -13.01 -6.40
CA CYS A 445 1.28 -11.86 -5.53
C CYS A 445 -0.20 -11.70 -5.30
N HIS A 446 -0.60 -11.68 -4.02
CA HIS A 446 -1.98 -11.39 -3.62
C HIS A 446 -2.40 -9.99 -4.06
N GLY A 447 -3.70 -9.71 -4.04
CA GLY A 447 -4.27 -8.41 -4.34
C GLY A 447 -5.43 -8.13 -3.40
N GLY A 448 -6.30 -7.19 -3.75
CA GLY A 448 -7.45 -6.89 -2.91
C GLY A 448 -8.03 -5.49 -3.09
N PHE A 449 -9.02 -5.21 -2.24
CA PHE A 449 -9.70 -3.92 -2.17
C PHE A 449 -9.16 -3.11 -1.00
N ASP A 450 -8.68 -1.92 -1.30
CA ASP A 450 -8.32 -0.93 -0.29
C ASP A 450 -9.45 0.10 -0.20
N PHE A 451 -10.37 -0.11 0.74
CA PHE A 451 -11.55 0.71 0.88
C PHE A 451 -11.21 2.12 1.36
N VAL A 452 -11.83 3.11 0.73
CA VAL A 452 -11.68 4.52 1.13
C VAL A 452 -12.16 4.70 2.57
N CYS A 453 -11.35 5.31 3.42
CA CYS A 453 -11.83 5.66 4.76
C CYS A 453 -12.84 6.80 4.69
N MET A 454 -13.87 6.79 5.54
CA MET A 454 -14.77 7.94 5.65
C MET A 454 -14.05 9.20 6.14
N ASP A 455 -12.93 9.04 6.86
CA ASP A 455 -12.02 10.11 7.26
C ASP A 455 -10.80 10.29 6.32
N SER A 456 -10.62 9.48 5.27
CA SER A 456 -9.51 9.65 4.29
C SER A 456 -9.72 10.80 3.32
N ILE A 457 -10.66 11.66 3.63
CA ILE A 457 -10.49 13.09 3.39
C ILE A 457 -9.52 13.67 4.43
N ASP A 458 -8.34 13.09 4.68
CA ASP A 458 -7.39 13.63 5.67
C ASP A 458 -5.91 13.44 5.31
N ASN A 459 -5.62 13.59 4.03
CA ASN A 459 -4.45 14.35 3.60
C ASN A 459 -4.88 15.78 3.22
N ARG A 460 -5.90 16.34 3.90
CA ARG A 460 -6.44 17.68 3.56
C ARG A 460 -5.34 18.71 3.64
N GLY A 461 -5.11 19.35 2.50
CA GLY A 461 -4.06 20.33 2.33
C GLY A 461 -2.68 19.77 2.02
N ASP A 462 -2.44 18.46 1.95
CA ASP A 462 -1.21 17.85 1.40
C ASP A 462 -1.39 17.61 -0.11
N ILE A 463 -1.39 18.71 -0.87
CA ILE A 463 -1.69 18.71 -2.31
C ILE A 463 -0.57 18.06 -3.10
N ASN A 464 0.67 18.11 -2.61
CA ASN A 464 1.80 17.49 -3.29
C ASN A 464 2.09 16.04 -2.82
N LEU A 465 1.31 15.53 -1.87
CA LEU A 465 1.35 14.17 -1.31
C LEU A 465 2.72 13.77 -0.76
N ASN A 466 3.44 14.71 -0.16
CA ASN A 466 4.75 14.45 0.44
C ASN A 466 4.67 14.13 1.95
N GLY A 467 3.46 14.08 2.51
CA GLY A 467 3.19 13.81 3.92
C GLY A 467 3.22 15.04 4.82
N LEU A 468 3.36 16.26 4.27
CA LEU A 468 3.32 17.53 5.02
C LEU A 468 2.16 18.38 4.53
N ALA A 469 1.00 18.25 5.17
CA ALA A 469 -0.17 19.04 4.80
C ALA A 469 -0.02 20.54 5.12
N ASN A 470 -0.64 21.37 4.26
CA ASN A 470 -0.75 22.81 4.40
C ASN A 470 0.62 23.49 4.46
N GLU A 471 1.54 23.10 3.58
CA GLU A 471 2.80 23.81 3.38
C GLU A 471 2.74 24.79 2.19
N ILE A 472 3.72 25.69 2.11
CA ILE A 472 3.81 26.65 1.00
C ILE A 472 3.90 25.93 -0.34
N ALA A 473 4.53 24.76 -0.41
CA ALA A 473 4.63 24.00 -1.65
C ALA A 473 3.28 23.45 -2.11
N ASP A 474 2.40 23.04 -1.18
CA ASP A 474 1.00 22.68 -1.50
C ASP A 474 0.24 23.86 -2.06
N TRP A 475 0.34 25.01 -1.40
CA TRP A 475 -0.33 26.23 -1.83
C TRP A 475 0.14 26.68 -3.22
N VAL A 476 1.45 26.57 -3.51
CA VAL A 476 1.99 26.88 -4.83
C VAL A 476 1.47 25.90 -5.89
N LEU A 477 1.44 24.60 -5.59
CA LEU A 477 0.91 23.60 -6.51
C LEU A 477 -0.58 23.80 -6.78
N PHE A 478 -1.36 24.07 -5.73
CA PHE A 478 -2.79 24.34 -5.83
C PHE A 478 -3.09 25.68 -6.53
N GLY A 479 -2.29 26.72 -6.29
CA GLY A 479 -2.38 27.97 -7.04
C GLY A 479 -2.13 27.78 -8.54
N ASN A 480 -1.21 26.88 -8.92
CA ASN A 480 -0.98 26.54 -10.33
C ASN A 480 -2.16 25.82 -10.99
N TYR A 481 -2.97 25.06 -10.23
CA TYR A 481 -4.17 24.42 -10.76
C TYR A 481 -5.14 25.44 -11.35
N PHE A 482 -5.30 26.62 -10.74
CA PHE A 482 -6.14 27.69 -11.28
C PHE A 482 -5.67 28.22 -12.63
N PHE A 483 -4.44 27.95 -13.05
CA PHE A 483 -3.95 28.31 -14.39
C PHE A 483 -3.98 27.11 -15.34
N TYR A 484 -3.41 25.98 -14.93
CA TYR A 484 -3.14 24.85 -15.82
C TYR A 484 -4.14 23.68 -15.67
N GLY A 485 -5.08 23.79 -14.74
CA GLY A 485 -6.07 22.74 -14.42
C GLY A 485 -5.42 21.50 -13.82
N LEU A 486 -6.10 20.36 -13.93
CA LEU A 486 -5.66 19.06 -13.37
C LEU A 486 -4.29 18.58 -13.91
N SER A 487 -3.78 19.16 -15.00
CA SER A 487 -2.47 18.78 -15.55
C SER A 487 -1.28 19.04 -14.62
N VAL A 488 -1.47 19.82 -13.54
CA VAL A 488 -0.45 20.05 -12.51
C VAL A 488 -0.37 18.91 -11.49
N PHE A 489 -1.41 18.09 -11.37
CA PHE A 489 -1.42 16.92 -10.50
C PHE A 489 -0.78 15.75 -11.23
N THR A 490 0.43 15.38 -10.79
CA THR A 490 1.27 14.37 -11.46
C THR A 490 1.59 13.16 -10.59
N VAL A 491 1.17 13.16 -9.32
CA VAL A 491 1.44 12.07 -8.39
C VAL A 491 0.27 11.10 -8.39
N ASP A 492 -0.92 11.60 -8.06
CA ASP A 492 -2.17 10.86 -8.04
C ASP A 492 -3.29 11.91 -8.18
N VAL A 493 -3.93 11.99 -9.35
CA VAL A 493 -4.86 13.08 -9.66
C VAL A 493 -6.06 13.06 -8.73
N GLU A 494 -6.56 11.87 -8.42
CA GLU A 494 -7.71 11.62 -7.58
C GLU A 494 -7.41 11.98 -6.13
N ALA A 495 -6.27 11.52 -5.59
CA ALA A 495 -5.88 11.84 -4.22
C ALA A 495 -5.53 13.33 -4.04
N GLN A 496 -4.85 13.95 -5.01
CA GLN A 496 -4.56 15.39 -4.99
C GLN A 496 -5.84 16.24 -5.09
N THR A 497 -6.81 15.78 -5.87
CA THR A 497 -8.15 16.39 -5.94
C THR A 497 -8.87 16.28 -4.61
N ALA A 498 -8.90 15.10 -4.00
CA ALA A 498 -9.52 14.89 -2.69
C ALA A 498 -8.84 15.72 -1.58
N ALA A 499 -7.51 15.81 -1.59
CA ALA A 499 -6.73 16.62 -0.65
C ALA A 499 -7.01 18.12 -0.74
N SER A 500 -7.59 18.58 -1.85
CA SER A 500 -7.87 20.00 -2.11
C SER A 500 -9.14 20.54 -1.43
N ASP A 501 -9.99 19.69 -0.84
CA ASP A 501 -11.12 20.13 0.01
C ASP A 501 -10.57 20.49 1.42
N VAL A 502 -9.84 21.60 1.51
CA VAL A 502 -9.12 22.01 2.72
C VAL A 502 -10.07 22.58 3.77
N ASN A 503 -11.16 23.23 3.34
CA ASN A 503 -12.16 23.82 4.24
C ASN A 503 -13.25 22.83 4.68
N ALA A 504 -13.21 21.58 4.19
CA ALA A 504 -14.14 20.52 4.54
C ALA A 504 -15.61 20.83 4.28
N ASN A 505 -15.89 21.60 3.23
CA ASN A 505 -17.25 21.83 2.74
C ASN A 505 -17.75 20.69 1.82
N GLY A 506 -16.87 19.76 1.45
CA GLY A 506 -17.19 18.60 0.60
C GLY A 506 -17.10 18.90 -0.90
N VAL A 507 -16.60 20.08 -1.28
CA VAL A 507 -16.40 20.47 -2.67
C VAL A 507 -14.91 20.76 -2.89
N PRO A 508 -14.16 19.88 -3.56
CA PRO A 508 -12.74 20.11 -3.82
C PRO A 508 -12.52 21.13 -4.92
N LEU A 509 -11.28 21.62 -5.02
CA LEU A 509 -10.77 22.48 -6.10
C LEU A 509 -11.39 23.88 -6.15
N GLU A 510 -11.91 24.40 -5.04
CA GLU A 510 -12.50 25.74 -4.98
C GLU A 510 -11.47 26.80 -4.59
N LEU A 511 -11.71 28.05 -5.01
CA LEU A 511 -10.94 29.20 -4.52
C LEU A 511 -11.01 29.32 -2.99
N ASN A 512 -12.13 28.94 -2.38
CA ASN A 512 -12.30 28.95 -0.93
C ASN A 512 -11.29 28.04 -0.22
N ASP A 513 -11.00 26.86 -0.76
CA ASP A 513 -10.00 25.95 -0.18
C ASP A 513 -8.58 26.53 -0.23
N LEU A 514 -8.21 27.18 -1.35
CA LEU A 514 -6.89 27.80 -1.49
C LEU A 514 -6.67 28.90 -0.45
N ILE A 515 -7.70 29.72 -0.20
CA ILE A 515 -7.64 30.79 0.81
C ILE A 515 -7.67 30.23 2.22
N TYR A 516 -8.44 29.17 2.47
CA TYR A 516 -8.45 28.53 3.77
C TYR A 516 -7.08 27.89 4.11
N MET A 517 -6.46 27.21 3.14
CA MET A 517 -5.09 26.69 3.25
C MET A 517 -4.09 27.80 3.59
N GLN A 518 -4.17 28.95 2.91
CA GLN A 518 -3.30 30.09 3.20
C GLN A 518 -3.45 30.56 4.65
N ARG A 519 -4.68 30.62 5.17
CA ARG A 519 -4.93 30.99 6.56
C ARG A 519 -4.32 29.99 7.54
N ILE A 520 -4.32 28.71 7.22
CA ILE A 520 -3.64 27.68 8.01
C ILE A 520 -2.12 27.91 7.99
N ILE A 521 -1.54 28.13 6.81
CA ILE A 521 -0.09 28.37 6.61
C ILE A 521 0.40 29.57 7.44
N VAL A 522 -0.35 30.68 7.45
CA VAL A 522 0.04 31.89 8.20
C VAL A 522 -0.35 31.83 9.69
N GLY A 523 -1.10 30.81 10.11
CA GLY A 523 -1.54 30.61 11.49
C GLY A 523 -2.79 31.41 11.91
N ASP A 524 -3.55 31.94 10.95
CA ASP A 524 -4.80 32.67 11.15
C ASP A 524 -6.04 31.73 11.23
N ALA A 525 -5.86 30.46 10.88
CA ALA A 525 -6.85 29.39 11.02
C ALA A 525 -6.20 28.11 11.57
N MET A 526 -6.99 27.27 12.23
CA MET A 526 -6.58 25.92 12.61
C MET A 526 -6.89 24.96 11.46
N PRO A 527 -6.06 23.92 11.23
CA PRO A 527 -6.46 22.78 10.42
C PRO A 527 -7.74 22.17 11.00
N PHE A 528 -8.65 21.74 10.14
CA PHE A 528 -9.98 21.18 10.49
C PHE A 528 -10.96 22.23 11.04
N PRO A 529 -11.74 22.90 10.17
CA PRO A 529 -12.75 23.83 10.62
C PRO A 529 -13.80 23.10 11.48
N GLU A 530 -14.25 23.75 12.55
CA GLU A 530 -15.45 23.29 13.26
C GLU A 530 -16.62 23.28 12.26
N PRO A 531 -17.50 22.25 12.30
CA PRO A 531 -18.62 22.15 11.38
C PRO A 531 -19.41 23.46 11.40
N PRO A 532 -19.78 24.01 10.23
CA PRO A 532 -20.27 25.37 10.14
C PRO A 532 -21.46 25.56 11.09
N SER A 533 -21.39 26.59 11.94
CA SER A 533 -22.57 27.06 12.65
C SER A 533 -23.67 27.38 11.62
N PRO A 534 -24.95 27.07 11.89
CA PRO A 534 -26.03 27.25 10.91
C PRO A 534 -25.99 28.67 10.34
N PRO A 535 -26.25 28.84 9.02
CA PRO A 535 -25.99 30.09 8.32
C PRO A 535 -26.64 31.27 9.05
N SER A 536 -25.81 32.23 9.44
CA SER A 536 -26.23 33.58 9.82
C SER A 536 -26.82 34.28 8.57
N PRO A 537 -27.74 35.26 8.70
CA PRO A 537 -28.70 35.56 7.65
C PRO A 537 -28.05 36.22 6.42
N ALA A 538 -28.56 35.86 5.25
CA ALA A 538 -28.41 36.51 3.94
C ALA A 538 -26.99 37.01 3.62
N VAL A 539 -26.16 36.14 3.04
CA VAL A 539 -24.95 36.56 2.33
C VAL A 539 -25.40 37.40 1.13
N ASP A 540 -24.94 38.65 1.05
CA ASP A 540 -25.22 39.53 -0.08
C ASP A 540 -24.58 38.96 -1.36
N ILE A 541 -25.17 39.25 -2.52
CA ILE A 541 -24.64 38.81 -3.82
C ILE A 541 -23.51 39.75 -4.23
N CYS A 542 -22.34 39.20 -4.54
CA CYS A 542 -21.24 39.93 -5.16
C CYS A 542 -21.50 40.06 -6.67
N VAL A 543 -21.43 41.27 -7.22
CA VAL A 543 -21.58 41.48 -8.68
C VAL A 543 -20.22 41.84 -9.27
N ILE A 544 -19.77 41.05 -10.24
CA ILE A 544 -18.59 41.40 -11.06
C ILE A 544 -19.07 42.04 -12.35
N VAL A 545 -18.65 43.28 -12.55
CA VAL A 545 -18.99 44.06 -13.74
C VAL A 545 -17.80 44.06 -14.69
N GLN A 546 -17.96 43.51 -15.88
CA GLN A 546 -17.03 43.69 -17.00
C GLN A 546 -17.56 44.80 -17.90
N ASP A 547 -16.89 45.94 -17.95
CA ASP A 547 -17.17 46.99 -18.92
C ASP A 547 -16.28 46.79 -20.17
N MET A 548 -16.91 46.44 -21.29
CA MET A 548 -16.26 46.17 -22.58
C MET A 548 -15.85 47.47 -23.28
N ASP A 549 -16.56 48.57 -23.05
CA ASP A 549 -16.28 49.88 -23.66
C ASP A 549 -15.12 50.58 -22.93
N ALA A 550 -15.16 50.56 -21.59
CA ALA A 550 -14.10 51.10 -20.74
C ALA A 550 -12.90 50.14 -20.61
N GLN A 551 -13.06 48.88 -21.00
CA GLN A 551 -12.11 47.78 -20.79
C GLN A 551 -11.67 47.66 -19.32
N THR A 552 -12.65 47.63 -18.42
CA THR A 552 -12.41 47.50 -16.97
C THR A 552 -13.19 46.32 -16.40
N VAL A 553 -12.69 45.78 -15.30
CA VAL A 553 -13.42 44.82 -14.45
C VAL A 553 -13.50 45.43 -13.06
N SER A 554 -14.70 45.47 -12.49
CA SER A 554 -14.96 46.04 -11.17
C SER A 554 -15.87 45.16 -10.32
N ILE A 555 -15.79 45.34 -9.01
CA ILE A 555 -16.56 44.64 -8.00
C ILE A 555 -17.61 45.59 -7.43
N GLU A 556 -18.87 45.15 -7.44
CA GLU A 556 -19.96 45.75 -6.69
C GLU A 556 -20.37 44.79 -5.57
N TYR A 557 -19.84 45.02 -4.37
CA TYR A 557 -20.11 44.21 -3.19
C TYR A 557 -20.12 45.09 -1.94
N ALA A 558 -21.07 44.85 -1.03
CA ALA A 558 -21.24 45.66 0.17
C ALA A 558 -20.17 45.39 1.24
N ASP A 559 -19.55 44.20 1.17
CA ASP A 559 -18.48 43.77 2.06
C ASP A 559 -17.14 43.70 1.30
N SER A 560 -16.14 43.04 1.88
CA SER A 560 -14.80 42.90 1.33
C SER A 560 -14.51 41.46 0.90
N LEU A 561 -13.55 41.30 -0.02
CA LEU A 561 -13.06 40.01 -0.51
C LEU A 561 -11.55 39.93 -0.28
N ALA A 562 -11.03 38.72 -0.10
CA ALA A 562 -9.60 38.44 -0.06
C ALA A 562 -9.08 38.01 -1.43
N ALA A 563 -9.88 37.26 -2.19
CA ALA A 563 -9.44 36.69 -3.45
C ALA A 563 -10.56 36.61 -4.49
N VAL A 564 -10.15 36.61 -5.76
CA VAL A 564 -11.02 36.52 -6.93
C VAL A 564 -10.33 35.66 -8.00
N TYR A 565 -11.06 34.73 -8.59
CA TYR A 565 -10.65 33.93 -9.74
C TYR A 565 -11.64 34.14 -10.89
N LEU A 566 -11.13 34.41 -12.10
CA LEU A 566 -11.92 34.83 -13.26
C LEU A 566 -11.50 34.02 -14.49
N VAL A 567 -12.48 33.58 -15.27
CA VAL A 567 -12.24 32.90 -16.56
C VAL A 567 -12.91 33.68 -17.69
N PHE A 568 -12.14 34.02 -18.71
CA PHE A 568 -12.60 34.72 -19.91
C PHE A 568 -12.58 33.79 -21.12
N GLY A 569 -13.55 33.94 -22.02
CA GLY A 569 -13.73 33.10 -23.21
C GLY A 569 -12.82 33.40 -24.40
N ASP A 570 -11.94 34.39 -24.27
CA ASP A 570 -10.91 34.71 -25.26
C ASP A 570 -9.76 35.48 -24.57
N SER A 571 -8.74 35.84 -25.35
CA SER A 571 -7.58 36.57 -24.87
C SER A 571 -7.94 37.95 -24.32
N ILE A 572 -7.63 38.14 -23.04
CA ILE A 572 -7.45 39.46 -22.43
C ILE A 572 -6.05 39.58 -21.82
N LEU A 573 -5.54 40.81 -21.78
CA LEU A 573 -4.29 41.20 -21.12
C LEU A 573 -4.60 42.20 -20.00
N PRO A 574 -4.64 41.76 -18.73
CA PRO A 574 -4.96 42.61 -17.60
C PRO A 574 -3.78 43.48 -17.14
N VAL A 575 -4.10 44.62 -16.54
CA VAL A 575 -3.18 45.54 -15.87
C VAL A 575 -3.75 45.85 -14.49
N PHE A 576 -3.09 45.32 -13.47
CA PHE A 576 -3.52 45.42 -12.07
C PHE A 576 -2.92 46.65 -11.37
N ASP A 577 -3.69 47.27 -10.48
CA ASP A 577 -3.23 48.27 -9.50
C ASP A 577 -3.59 47.82 -8.07
N LEU A 578 -3.05 46.66 -7.68
CA LEU A 578 -3.35 45.97 -6.42
C LEU A 578 -2.04 45.73 -5.64
N PRO A 579 -1.51 46.72 -4.92
CA PRO A 579 -0.17 46.64 -4.32
C PRO A 579 -0.07 45.61 -3.17
N ASP A 580 -1.21 45.26 -2.57
CA ASP A 580 -1.29 44.34 -1.44
C ASP A 580 -1.72 42.91 -1.84
N HIS A 581 -1.83 42.62 -3.14
CA HIS A 581 -2.28 41.32 -3.66
C HIS A 581 -1.32 40.80 -4.73
N ASP A 582 -1.16 39.48 -4.78
CA ASP A 582 -0.54 38.77 -5.90
C ASP A 582 -1.60 38.56 -6.98
N ALA A 583 -1.42 39.20 -8.14
CA ALA A 583 -2.35 39.12 -9.26
C ALA A 583 -1.63 38.63 -10.52
N GLY A 584 -2.18 37.61 -11.16
CA GLY A 584 -1.62 37.00 -12.36
C GLY A 584 -2.70 36.60 -13.36
N GLY A 585 -2.38 36.70 -14.66
CA GLY A 585 -3.25 36.26 -15.75
C GLY A 585 -2.49 35.43 -16.76
N LEU A 586 -3.11 34.34 -17.24
CA LEU A 586 -2.54 33.45 -18.25
C LEU A 586 -3.58 33.12 -19.32
N TYR A 587 -3.20 33.31 -20.58
CA TYR A 587 -4.00 32.85 -21.72
C TYR A 587 -3.52 31.47 -22.20
N ILE A 588 -4.41 30.49 -22.12
CA ILE A 588 -4.26 29.17 -22.75
C ILE A 588 -5.51 28.97 -23.59
N ALA A 589 -5.35 29.05 -24.91
CA ALA A 589 -6.47 29.03 -25.85
C ALA A 589 -7.44 27.87 -25.54
N PRO A 590 -8.75 28.13 -25.47
CA PRO A 590 -9.42 29.39 -25.82
C PRO A 590 -9.58 30.40 -24.66
N HIS A 591 -9.07 30.16 -23.46
CA HIS A 591 -9.42 30.93 -22.27
C HIS A 591 -8.29 31.81 -21.72
N THR A 592 -8.62 32.98 -21.18
CA THR A 592 -7.75 33.69 -20.22
C THR A 592 -8.23 33.42 -18.80
N LYS A 593 -7.33 32.96 -17.93
CA LYS A 593 -7.59 32.76 -16.50
C LYS A 593 -6.83 33.79 -15.69
N ILE A 594 -7.50 34.42 -14.73
CA ILE A 594 -6.92 35.42 -13.83
C ILE A 594 -7.16 34.98 -12.39
N LEU A 595 -6.11 35.00 -11.59
CA LEU A 595 -6.16 34.76 -10.15
C LEU A 595 -5.59 35.99 -9.42
N VAL A 596 -6.37 36.51 -8.47
CA VAL A 596 -5.97 37.57 -7.55
C VAL A 596 -6.10 37.01 -6.14
N THR A 597 -4.98 36.90 -5.43
CA THR A 597 -4.92 36.37 -4.07
C THR A 597 -4.06 37.26 -3.16
N PRO A 598 -4.24 37.22 -1.84
CA PRO A 598 -3.27 37.82 -0.94
C PRO A 598 -1.90 37.12 -1.04
N PRO A 599 -0.78 37.81 -0.76
CA PRO A 599 0.53 37.16 -0.72
C PRO A 599 0.55 36.04 0.32
N VAL A 600 1.12 34.88 -0.01
CA VAL A 600 1.06 33.67 0.86
C VAL A 600 1.50 33.90 2.31
N VAL A 601 2.34 34.90 2.58
CA VAL A 601 2.87 35.25 3.90
C VAL A 601 2.11 36.36 4.65
N SER A 602 1.00 36.87 4.10
CA SER A 602 0.25 37.96 4.72
C SER A 602 -0.67 37.47 5.85
N SER A 603 -0.52 38.03 7.05
CA SER A 603 -1.46 37.89 8.18
C SER A 603 -1.63 39.26 8.88
N PRO A 604 -2.86 39.75 9.09
CA PRO A 604 -4.12 39.19 8.57
C PRO A 604 -4.18 39.30 7.04
N LEU A 605 -5.05 38.53 6.40
CA LEU A 605 -5.27 38.63 4.95
C LEU A 605 -5.67 40.06 4.55
N PRO A 606 -4.95 40.74 3.62
CA PRO A 606 -5.44 41.95 3.00
C PRO A 606 -6.75 41.69 2.27
N LEU A 607 -7.61 42.70 2.27
CA LEU A 607 -8.94 42.65 1.68
C LEU A 607 -9.11 43.82 0.71
N PHE A 608 -9.84 43.62 -0.38
CA PHE A 608 -10.34 44.69 -1.24
C PHE A 608 -11.87 44.74 -1.22
N GLY A 609 -12.41 45.95 -1.19
CA GLY A 609 -13.85 46.21 -1.27
C GLY A 609 -14.31 46.51 -2.70
N ALA A 610 -15.53 47.03 -2.83
CA ALA A 610 -16.06 47.48 -4.11
C ALA A 610 -15.15 48.51 -4.80
N GLY A 611 -15.05 48.42 -6.13
CA GLY A 611 -14.22 49.28 -6.95
C GLY A 611 -13.66 48.58 -8.19
N GLU A 612 -12.82 49.30 -8.95
CA GLU A 612 -12.09 48.73 -10.07
C GLU A 612 -11.07 47.70 -9.57
N LEU A 613 -11.09 46.49 -10.16
CA LEU A 613 -10.15 45.41 -9.87
C LEU A 613 -8.94 45.49 -10.81
N PHE A 614 -9.18 45.68 -12.10
CA PHE A 614 -8.14 45.94 -13.09
C PHE A 614 -8.72 46.55 -14.38
N THR A 615 -7.82 47.12 -15.17
CA THR A 615 -8.07 47.46 -16.58
C THR A 615 -7.50 46.36 -17.48
N TYR A 616 -8.00 46.19 -18.70
CA TYR A 616 -7.48 45.19 -19.62
C TYR A 616 -7.48 45.68 -21.06
N THR A 617 -6.83 44.91 -21.93
CA THR A 617 -7.01 45.00 -23.39
C THR A 617 -7.33 43.62 -23.93
N GLY A 618 -8.18 43.51 -24.95
CA GLY A 618 -8.58 42.23 -25.52
C GLY A 618 -10.07 42.15 -25.84
N THR A 619 -10.52 40.96 -26.21
CA THR A 619 -11.89 40.68 -26.68
C THR A 619 -12.62 39.64 -25.83
N GLY A 620 -11.95 39.03 -24.85
CA GLY A 620 -12.55 38.00 -24.02
C GLY A 620 -13.71 38.50 -23.16
N HIS A 621 -14.82 37.77 -23.19
CA HIS A 621 -15.96 37.96 -22.30
C HIS A 621 -15.78 37.12 -21.04
N LEU A 622 -16.18 37.65 -19.89
CA LEU A 622 -16.13 36.95 -18.61
C LEU A 622 -17.18 35.82 -18.60
N LEU A 623 -16.72 34.58 -18.36
CA LEU A 623 -17.53 33.37 -18.39
C LEU A 623 -17.87 32.87 -16.98
N SER A 624 -16.90 32.89 -16.07
CA SER A 624 -17.10 32.44 -14.69
C SER A 624 -16.27 33.26 -13.70
N VAL A 625 -16.75 33.30 -12.46
CA VAL A 625 -16.11 33.97 -11.33
C VAL A 625 -16.25 33.10 -10.09
N GLU A 626 -15.16 32.99 -9.34
CA GLU A 626 -15.17 32.58 -7.94
C GLU A 626 -14.59 33.70 -7.09
N VAL A 627 -15.15 33.90 -5.89
CA VAL A 627 -14.66 34.89 -4.93
C VAL A 627 -14.56 34.27 -3.55
N SER A 628 -13.62 34.74 -2.74
CA SER A 628 -13.46 34.28 -1.37
C SER A 628 -13.19 35.46 -0.44
N TYR A 629 -13.80 35.44 0.75
CA TYR A 629 -13.48 36.36 1.85
C TYR A 629 -12.49 35.71 2.82
N ASP A 630 -12.80 34.51 3.30
CA ASP A 630 -12.04 33.85 4.36
C ASP A 630 -11.84 32.34 4.11
N GLY A 631 -12.28 31.82 2.97
CA GLY A 631 -12.20 30.41 2.62
C GLY A 631 -13.24 29.50 3.26
N LEU A 632 -14.17 30.02 4.07
CA LEU A 632 -15.22 29.23 4.74
C LEU A 632 -16.62 29.51 4.23
N ILE A 633 -16.89 30.74 3.79
CA ILE A 633 -18.24 31.17 3.39
C ILE A 633 -18.31 31.22 1.87
N ASP A 634 -19.27 30.50 1.30
CA ASP A 634 -19.62 30.62 -0.11
C ASP A 634 -20.36 31.94 -0.35
N ILE A 635 -19.78 32.78 -1.21
CA ILE A 635 -20.35 34.07 -1.59
C ILE A 635 -20.99 33.90 -2.96
N PRO A 636 -22.33 34.08 -3.09
CA PRO A 636 -22.97 34.00 -4.39
C PRO A 636 -22.51 35.16 -5.29
N VAL A 637 -22.18 34.85 -6.54
CA VAL A 637 -21.68 35.83 -7.52
C VAL A 637 -22.64 35.95 -8.71
N THR A 638 -22.75 37.15 -9.26
CA THR A 638 -23.40 37.40 -10.55
C THR A 638 -22.47 38.19 -11.47
N ILE A 639 -22.45 37.84 -12.75
CA ILE A 639 -21.67 38.53 -13.78
C ILE A 639 -22.57 39.54 -14.49
N GLN A 640 -22.08 40.76 -14.67
CA GLN A 640 -22.72 41.78 -15.49
C GLN A 640 -21.73 42.27 -16.55
N VAL A 641 -22.05 42.07 -17.83
CA VAL A 641 -21.24 42.59 -18.94
C VAL A 641 -21.91 43.85 -19.49
N VAL A 642 -21.21 44.98 -19.42
CA VAL A 642 -21.67 46.30 -19.90
C VAL A 642 -20.90 46.65 -21.17
N GLY A 643 -21.55 47.23 -22.17
CA GLY A 643 -20.89 47.60 -23.44
C GLY A 643 -20.68 46.44 -24.42
N ALA A 644 -21.03 45.20 -24.05
CA ALA A 644 -21.32 44.18 -25.04
C ALA A 644 -22.60 44.60 -25.79
N SER A 645 -22.61 44.55 -27.12
CA SER A 645 -23.85 44.76 -27.88
C SER A 645 -24.94 43.89 -27.28
N GLU A 646 -26.13 44.44 -27.01
CA GLU A 646 -27.27 43.77 -26.38
C GLU A 646 -27.35 42.30 -26.85
N CYS A 647 -27.06 41.37 -25.94
CA CYS A 647 -27.15 39.94 -26.21
C CYS A 647 -28.63 39.55 -26.13
N CYS A 648 -29.07 38.64 -26.99
CA CYS A 648 -30.47 38.23 -27.14
C CYS A 648 -31.34 39.36 -27.69
N LEU A 649 -31.07 39.75 -28.94
CA LEU A 649 -32.01 40.56 -29.71
C LEU A 649 -32.96 39.65 -30.50
N ASP A 650 -32.44 38.56 -31.04
CA ASP A 650 -33.15 37.63 -31.90
C ASP A 650 -32.80 36.18 -31.55
N ARG A 651 -33.45 35.60 -30.54
CA ARG A 651 -33.21 34.21 -30.11
C ARG A 651 -33.32 33.24 -31.28
N GLY A 652 -32.28 32.45 -31.50
CA GLY A 652 -32.13 31.56 -32.65
C GLY A 652 -31.22 32.10 -33.77
N ASN A 653 -30.78 33.36 -33.72
CA ASN A 653 -29.74 33.94 -34.59
C ASN A 653 -28.33 33.60 -34.07
N VAL A 654 -28.04 32.31 -33.94
CA VAL A 654 -26.87 31.78 -33.23
C VAL A 654 -25.55 32.30 -33.79
N ASP A 655 -25.46 32.55 -35.10
CA ASP A 655 -24.24 33.04 -35.75
C ASP A 655 -24.13 34.58 -35.76
N GLY A 656 -25.17 35.28 -35.28
CA GLY A 656 -25.24 36.74 -35.22
C GLY A 656 -25.43 37.42 -36.59
N ILE A 657 -25.73 36.67 -37.66
CA ILE A 657 -25.87 37.18 -39.03
C ILE A 657 -27.31 37.01 -39.50
N SER A 658 -28.07 38.11 -39.54
CA SER A 658 -29.41 38.10 -40.14
C SER A 658 -29.34 38.02 -41.68
N GLY A 659 -29.17 36.81 -42.21
CA GLY A 659 -29.17 36.51 -43.64
C GLY A 659 -30.58 36.48 -44.24
N SER A 660 -30.74 36.95 -45.48
CA SER A 660 -31.96 36.78 -46.31
C SER A 660 -33.27 37.46 -45.85
N GLY A 661 -33.23 38.31 -44.82
CA GLY A 661 -34.40 39.07 -44.36
C GLY A 661 -35.27 38.34 -43.32
N LEU A 662 -34.77 37.23 -42.79
CA LEU A 662 -35.28 36.59 -41.57
C LEU A 662 -34.13 36.57 -40.53
N PRO A 663 -34.42 36.75 -39.24
CA PRO A 663 -33.40 36.72 -38.19
C PRO A 663 -32.87 35.31 -37.89
N ILE A 664 -33.54 34.25 -38.36
CA ILE A 664 -33.14 32.84 -38.15
C ILE A 664 -33.10 32.13 -39.51
N ASP A 665 -31.99 31.50 -39.86
CA ASP A 665 -31.81 30.72 -41.07
C ASP A 665 -31.00 29.41 -40.86
N ILE A 666 -30.61 28.76 -41.96
CA ILE A 666 -29.94 27.45 -41.93
C ILE A 666 -28.48 27.53 -41.46
N ALA A 667 -27.86 28.70 -41.57
CA ALA A 667 -26.53 28.96 -41.06
C ALA A 667 -26.52 28.85 -39.53
N ASP A 668 -27.55 29.36 -38.84
CA ASP A 668 -27.70 29.24 -37.38
C ASP A 668 -27.73 27.79 -36.91
N LEU A 669 -28.54 26.96 -37.56
CA LEU A 669 -28.60 25.53 -37.24
C LEU A 669 -27.26 24.84 -37.52
N THR A 670 -26.60 25.21 -38.62
CA THR A 670 -25.28 24.65 -38.96
C THR A 670 -24.21 25.09 -37.95
N TYR A 671 -24.29 26.33 -37.48
CA TYR A 671 -23.41 26.89 -36.46
C TYR A 671 -23.60 26.14 -35.13
N LEU A 672 -24.84 25.97 -34.70
CA LEU A 672 -25.19 25.28 -33.44
C LEU A 672 -24.75 23.81 -33.44
N VAL A 673 -24.95 23.11 -34.56
CA VAL A 673 -24.44 21.73 -34.75
C VAL A 673 -22.91 21.68 -34.70
N ASN A 674 -22.24 22.63 -35.35
CA ASN A 674 -20.78 22.67 -35.33
C ASN A 674 -20.23 22.99 -33.94
N TYR A 675 -20.86 23.92 -33.21
CA TYR A 675 -20.52 24.25 -31.84
C TYR A 675 -20.65 23.01 -30.93
N LEU A 676 -21.78 22.31 -30.98
CA LEU A 676 -22.04 21.16 -30.09
C LEU A 676 -21.28 19.89 -30.44
N PHE A 677 -21.00 19.62 -31.73
CA PHE A 677 -20.47 18.32 -32.16
C PHE A 677 -19.12 18.37 -32.88
N ASN A 678 -18.67 19.53 -33.37
CA ASN A 678 -17.48 19.64 -34.21
C ASN A 678 -16.45 20.67 -33.69
N SER A 679 -16.50 21.00 -32.40
CA SER A 679 -15.62 22.00 -31.77
C SER A 679 -15.64 23.35 -32.52
N GLY A 680 -16.82 23.74 -33.01
CA GLY A 680 -17.05 25.02 -33.64
C GLY A 680 -16.91 26.18 -32.65
N PRO A 681 -16.75 27.42 -33.15
CA PRO A 681 -16.65 28.61 -32.31
C PRO A 681 -17.90 28.80 -31.42
N LEU A 682 -17.70 29.35 -30.22
CA LEU A 682 -18.78 29.72 -29.30
C LEU A 682 -19.75 30.71 -29.99
N PRO A 683 -21.07 30.60 -29.80
CA PRO A 683 -22.01 31.62 -30.27
C PRO A 683 -21.65 33.00 -29.72
N VAL A 684 -21.81 34.03 -30.55
CA VAL A 684 -21.54 35.43 -30.16
C VAL A 684 -22.44 35.86 -29.00
N CYS A 685 -23.66 35.30 -28.96
CA CYS A 685 -24.57 35.42 -27.84
C CYS A 685 -25.06 34.04 -27.39
N LEU A 686 -24.75 33.65 -26.16
CA LEU A 686 -25.14 32.34 -25.63
C LEU A 686 -26.65 32.21 -25.46
N GLU A 687 -27.30 33.31 -25.11
CA GLU A 687 -28.74 33.43 -24.93
C GLU A 687 -29.50 33.30 -26.27
N GLU A 688 -28.85 33.58 -27.40
CA GLU A 688 -29.42 33.31 -28.73
C GLU A 688 -29.22 31.86 -29.16
N GLY A 689 -28.19 31.19 -28.62
CA GLY A 689 -27.92 29.76 -28.81
C GLY A 689 -28.75 28.82 -27.92
N ASN A 690 -29.25 29.30 -26.77
CA ASN A 690 -30.27 28.64 -25.97
C ASN A 690 -31.65 28.93 -26.60
N VAL A 691 -31.88 28.27 -27.74
CA VAL A 691 -33.03 28.50 -28.62
C VAL A 691 -34.34 28.16 -27.93
N ASP A 692 -34.38 27.15 -27.06
CA ASP A 692 -35.60 26.74 -26.38
C ASP A 692 -35.95 27.59 -25.14
N GLY A 693 -34.95 28.30 -24.63
CA GLY A 693 -35.08 29.27 -23.55
C GLY A 693 -35.26 28.73 -22.15
N VAL A 694 -34.80 27.52 -21.90
CA VAL A 694 -34.77 26.93 -20.57
C VAL A 694 -33.63 27.56 -19.75
N TYR A 695 -33.95 28.11 -18.57
CA TYR A 695 -32.97 28.65 -17.61
C TYR A 695 -32.94 27.79 -16.34
N GLY A 696 -31.74 27.44 -15.84
CA GLY A 696 -31.55 26.60 -14.64
C GLY A 696 -30.43 25.57 -14.79
N PRO A 697 -30.31 24.56 -13.90
CA PRO A 697 -29.43 23.42 -14.12
C PRO A 697 -29.95 22.63 -15.33
N GLY A 698 -29.28 22.79 -16.47
CA GLY A 698 -29.75 22.37 -17.80
C GLY A 698 -30.07 23.53 -18.77
N GLY A 699 -29.85 24.80 -18.38
CA GLY A 699 -30.04 25.98 -19.25
C GLY A 699 -28.82 26.40 -20.05
N LEU A 700 -27.93 25.44 -20.34
CA LEU A 700 -26.83 25.60 -21.28
C LEU A 700 -27.33 25.31 -22.70
N ILE A 701 -26.58 25.77 -23.69
CA ILE A 701 -26.79 25.34 -25.07
C ILE A 701 -26.59 23.83 -25.15
N ASP A 702 -27.61 23.08 -25.55
CA ASP A 702 -27.58 21.63 -25.60
C ASP A 702 -28.30 21.03 -26.83
N ILE A 703 -28.47 19.71 -26.82
CA ILE A 703 -29.10 18.99 -27.95
C ILE A 703 -30.61 19.31 -28.09
N ALA A 704 -31.27 19.78 -27.02
CA ALA A 704 -32.65 20.21 -27.05
C ALA A 704 -32.80 21.50 -27.86
N ASP A 705 -31.82 22.41 -27.82
CA ASP A 705 -31.81 23.64 -28.64
C ASP A 705 -31.77 23.36 -30.14
N ILE A 706 -30.93 22.40 -30.57
CA ILE A 706 -30.90 21.92 -31.96
C ILE A 706 -32.27 21.34 -32.33
N THR A 707 -32.83 20.52 -31.43
CA THR A 707 -34.11 19.86 -31.66
C THR A 707 -35.23 20.89 -31.81
N PHE A 708 -35.23 21.95 -31.00
CA PHE A 708 -36.17 23.05 -31.05
C PHE A 708 -36.02 23.83 -32.36
N LEU A 709 -34.79 24.21 -32.73
CA LEU A 709 -34.51 24.98 -33.95
C LEU A 709 -34.91 24.22 -35.21
N VAL A 710 -34.64 22.91 -35.29
CA VAL A 710 -35.10 22.03 -36.39
C VAL A 710 -36.61 21.97 -36.46
N GLN A 711 -37.30 21.85 -35.31
CA GLN A 711 -38.76 21.82 -35.28
C GLN A 711 -39.36 23.13 -35.77
N TYR A 712 -38.83 24.26 -35.32
CA TYR A 712 -39.25 25.59 -35.78
C TYR A 712 -39.06 25.75 -37.30
N MET A 713 -37.87 25.41 -37.82
CA MET A 713 -37.53 25.64 -39.22
C MET A 713 -38.23 24.68 -40.20
N PHE A 714 -38.40 23.41 -39.83
CA PHE A 714 -38.80 22.35 -40.78
C PHE A 714 -40.08 21.61 -40.41
N ALA A 715 -40.54 21.68 -39.16
CA ALA A 715 -41.68 20.91 -38.68
C ALA A 715 -42.88 21.78 -38.21
N SER A 716 -42.88 23.07 -38.55
CA SER A 716 -43.92 24.02 -38.10
C SER A 716 -44.05 24.13 -36.57
N GLY A 717 -42.93 23.98 -35.86
CA GLY A 717 -42.84 24.22 -34.42
C GLY A 717 -43.08 25.68 -34.03
N PRO A 718 -43.24 25.97 -32.73
CA PRO A 718 -43.39 27.34 -32.24
C PRO A 718 -42.12 28.17 -32.50
N PRO A 719 -42.22 29.50 -32.69
CA PRO A 719 -41.04 30.37 -32.73
C PRO A 719 -40.30 30.34 -31.39
N PRO A 720 -38.97 30.60 -31.38
CA PRO A 720 -38.22 30.75 -30.15
C PRO A 720 -38.86 31.77 -29.21
N PRO A 721 -38.79 31.55 -27.89
CA PRO A 721 -39.29 32.51 -26.92
C PRO A 721 -38.58 33.87 -27.07
N PRO A 722 -39.28 34.97 -26.77
CA PRO A 722 -38.68 36.29 -26.84
C PRO A 722 -37.54 36.41 -25.83
N CYS A 723 -36.56 37.24 -26.18
CA CYS A 723 -35.47 37.56 -25.27
C CYS A 723 -35.96 38.36 -24.05
N PRO A 724 -35.35 38.16 -22.86
CA PRO A 724 -35.75 38.80 -21.61
C PRO A 724 -35.70 40.33 -21.61
#